data_AF-A0A2N4XWV1-F1
#
_entry.id   AF-A0A2N4XWV1-F1
#
_cell.length_a   1.000
_cell.length_b   1.000
_cell.length_c   1.000
_cell.angle_alpha   90.00
_cell.angle_beta   90.00
_cell.angle_gamma   90.00
#
_symmetry.space_group_name_H-M   'P 1'
#
loop_
_entity.id
_entity.type
_entity.pdbx_description
1 polymer ?
#
loop_
_entity_poly.entity_id
_entity_poly.type
_entity_poly.pdbx_seq_one_letter_code
_entity_poly.pdbx_strand_id
1 'polypeptide(L)'
;MHVSDLLKNLNCKQKTVVSAPRGNLLVLAGAGSGKTRVLVHRIAWLLLVKHCSPSSILAVTFTNKAATEMRNRIKQVVGLHSCGMWIGTFHSLAYRFLRVHYIDANLPQEFQIIDNEDQQRLLKRLIRYLNLDEKKWPPRQAMWYINAKKDEGLRPQNIDNYGNPLEATWHRIYELYQDACDRTGLVDFAELIPRTYEMLTNNHKIMHYYQKRFNHILIDEFQDTNLIQYYWIRILAGHQGHVTIVGDDDQSIYGWRGAQVDNMQRFLNDFPSVQTIRLEQNYRSTKNILKAANHLIANNDDRLVKNLWTDSADGEQISLYSAINELDEADFVVNRIKVSNKNGEALKNCVILYRSNAQSRVLEEALLHMKIPYHIYGSVRFFERQEVKDTLAYLRLITNRNDDAAYERMVNTPIRGIGARTIEIIRKPACDRQLTLWQASLALLDERVLKSNAASALQTFIKLVNNLAEEIVDLPLHMQTHLVIKHSGLWAMYKEEKGEKGQARIKNLEELVTATREYSYNYETQNMPPLQAFLSHATLDAGEIQANACQDAVQLMTLHAAKGLEFQQVFIVGLEEGMFPSQMALEEEGGIEEERRLAYVGLTRAIKKLTITYAVTRRLYGKKAFRRQSRFISELPQECLKKVQARDRYQWIPGS
;
A
#
# COMPACT_ATOMS: atom_id res chain seq x y z
N MET A 1 -32.67 12.94 -11.85
CA MET A 1 -32.77 11.75 -10.98
C MET A 1 -33.59 12.14 -9.76
N HIS A 2 -34.67 11.42 -9.45
CA HIS A 2 -35.50 11.76 -8.28
C HIS A 2 -34.81 11.31 -7.00
N VAL A 3 -35.01 12.03 -5.89
CA VAL A 3 -34.44 11.73 -4.56
C VAL A 3 -34.71 10.28 -4.13
N SER A 4 -35.83 9.68 -4.57
CA SER A 4 -36.16 8.28 -4.29
C SER A 4 -35.22 7.27 -4.94
N ASP A 5 -34.61 7.59 -6.09
CA ASP A 5 -33.73 6.67 -6.82
C ASP A 5 -32.43 6.42 -6.06
N LEU A 6 -31.91 7.45 -5.37
CA LEU A 6 -30.70 7.37 -4.56
C LEU A 6 -30.88 6.46 -3.33
N LEU A 7 -32.10 6.31 -2.83
CA LEU A 7 -32.38 5.55 -1.60
C LEU A 7 -32.99 4.17 -1.87
N LYS A 8 -33.46 3.88 -3.09
CA LYS A 8 -34.29 2.71 -3.41
C LYS A 8 -33.65 1.37 -3.01
N ASN A 9 -32.35 1.22 -3.24
CA ASN A 9 -31.62 -0.04 -3.05
C ASN A 9 -30.83 -0.11 -1.73
N LEU A 10 -31.16 0.75 -0.76
CA LEU A 10 -30.50 0.81 0.56
C LEU A 10 -31.44 0.29 1.65
N ASN A 11 -30.89 -0.36 2.68
CA ASN A 11 -31.69 -0.74 3.86
C ASN A 11 -32.02 0.48 4.74
N CYS A 12 -32.86 0.29 5.76
CA CYS A 12 -33.30 1.38 6.64
C CYS A 12 -32.12 2.13 7.29
N LYS A 13 -31.14 1.41 7.86
CA LYS A 13 -29.97 2.02 8.50
C LYS A 13 -29.06 2.75 7.50
N GLN A 14 -28.82 2.16 6.33
CA GLN A 14 -28.06 2.78 5.24
C GLN A 14 -28.75 4.06 4.75
N LYS A 15 -30.09 4.07 4.62
CA LYS A 15 -30.87 5.28 4.32
C LYS A 15 -30.67 6.34 5.41
N THR A 16 -30.67 5.97 6.68
CA THR A 16 -30.40 6.89 7.79
C THR A 16 -29.02 7.54 7.66
N VAL A 17 -27.98 6.75 7.35
CA VAL A 17 -26.62 7.29 7.14
C VAL A 17 -26.59 8.27 5.95
N VAL A 18 -27.15 7.88 4.81
CA VAL A 18 -27.13 8.69 3.59
C VAL A 18 -27.90 10.00 3.76
N SER A 19 -29.06 9.95 4.41
CA SER A 19 -29.97 11.09 4.58
C SER A 19 -29.72 11.94 5.83
N ALA A 20 -28.76 11.54 6.69
CA ALA A 20 -28.43 12.25 7.93
C ALA A 20 -28.22 13.76 7.72
N PRO A 21 -28.53 14.62 8.70
CA PRO A 21 -28.22 16.04 8.61
C PRO A 21 -26.71 16.28 8.46
N ARG A 22 -26.32 17.51 8.13
CA ARG A 22 -24.90 17.90 8.13
C ARG A 22 -24.42 17.91 9.57
N GLY A 23 -23.30 17.24 9.86
CA GLY A 23 -22.79 17.04 11.21
C GLY A 23 -21.69 15.98 11.23
N ASN A 24 -21.13 15.73 12.42
CA ASN A 24 -20.13 14.70 12.62
C ASN A 24 -20.82 13.34 12.79
N LEU A 25 -20.35 12.35 12.04
CA LEU A 25 -21.03 11.07 11.88
C LEU A 25 -20.01 9.93 11.88
N LEU A 26 -20.17 9.00 12.82
CA LEU A 26 -19.45 7.73 12.85
C LEU A 26 -20.36 6.62 12.33
N VAL A 27 -19.95 5.99 11.24
CA VAL A 27 -20.62 4.81 10.68
C VAL A 27 -19.81 3.57 11.03
N LEU A 28 -20.23 2.88 12.09
CA LEU A 28 -19.61 1.63 12.52
C LEU A 28 -20.22 0.48 11.74
N ALA A 29 -19.43 -0.16 10.88
CA ALA A 29 -19.98 -1.01 9.84
C ALA A 29 -19.16 -2.28 9.66
N GLY A 30 -19.75 -3.43 9.98
CA GLY A 30 -19.02 -4.69 9.88
C GLY A 30 -18.66 -5.09 8.45
N ALA A 31 -17.92 -6.19 8.29
CA ALA A 31 -17.57 -6.72 6.98
C ALA A 31 -18.83 -6.97 6.12
N GLY A 32 -18.77 -6.60 4.83
CA GLY A 32 -19.85 -6.86 3.87
C GLY A 32 -21.15 -6.07 4.09
N SER A 33 -21.15 -5.03 4.95
CA SER A 33 -22.35 -4.23 5.26
C SER A 33 -22.64 -3.08 4.27
N GLY A 34 -21.79 -2.90 3.27
CA GLY A 34 -21.94 -1.86 2.25
C GLY A 34 -21.34 -0.49 2.61
N LYS A 35 -20.28 -0.44 3.45
CA LYS A 35 -19.51 0.77 3.83
C LYS A 35 -19.30 1.77 2.68
N THR A 36 -18.52 1.36 1.68
CA THR A 36 -18.19 2.21 0.54
C THR A 36 -19.42 2.62 -0.26
N ARG A 37 -20.43 1.76 -0.35
CA ARG A 37 -21.70 2.09 -1.02
C ARG A 37 -22.42 3.22 -0.29
N VAL A 38 -22.51 3.15 1.03
CA VAL A 38 -23.13 4.19 1.86
C VAL A 38 -22.38 5.51 1.72
N LEU A 39 -21.05 5.50 1.72
CA LEU A 39 -20.23 6.70 1.53
C LEU A 39 -20.44 7.33 0.14
N VAL A 40 -20.46 6.53 -0.92
CA VAL A 40 -20.76 7.01 -2.29
C VAL A 40 -22.15 7.64 -2.37
N HIS A 41 -23.18 6.97 -1.84
CA HIS A 41 -24.54 7.51 -1.84
C HIS A 41 -24.68 8.75 -0.96
N ARG A 42 -23.90 8.85 0.13
CA ARG A 42 -23.83 10.05 0.97
C ARG A 42 -23.25 11.24 0.20
N ILE A 43 -22.17 11.05 -0.56
CA ILE A 43 -21.62 12.08 -1.45
C ILE A 43 -22.67 12.51 -2.48
N ALA A 44 -23.32 11.55 -3.14
CA ALA A 44 -24.39 11.84 -4.09
C ALA A 44 -25.55 12.64 -3.45
N TRP A 45 -25.93 12.30 -2.22
CA TRP A 45 -26.96 13.03 -1.46
C TRP A 45 -26.55 14.47 -1.15
N LEU A 46 -25.30 14.69 -0.72
CA LEU A 46 -24.78 16.02 -0.44
C LEU A 46 -24.81 16.91 -1.70
N LEU A 47 -24.45 16.35 -2.86
CA LEU A 47 -24.44 17.06 -4.14
C LEU A 47 -25.85 17.31 -4.68
N LEU A 48 -26.68 16.28 -4.77
CA LEU A 48 -27.96 16.34 -5.51
C LEU A 48 -29.11 16.87 -4.66
N VAL A 49 -29.11 16.59 -3.35
CA VAL A 49 -30.24 16.93 -2.45
C VAL A 49 -29.90 18.13 -1.57
N LYS A 50 -28.67 18.18 -1.04
CA LYS A 50 -28.23 19.32 -0.21
C LYS A 50 -27.56 20.42 -1.02
N HIS A 51 -27.45 20.25 -2.34
CA HIS A 51 -26.87 21.22 -3.28
C HIS A 51 -25.50 21.74 -2.84
N CYS A 52 -24.68 20.89 -2.22
CA CYS A 52 -23.32 21.23 -1.84
C CYS A 52 -22.44 21.37 -3.08
N SER A 53 -21.48 22.30 -3.05
CA SER A 53 -20.50 22.42 -4.13
C SER A 53 -19.61 21.17 -4.18
N PRO A 54 -19.33 20.58 -5.36
CA PRO A 54 -18.35 19.50 -5.50
C PRO A 54 -16.98 19.86 -4.92
N SER A 55 -16.56 21.12 -5.07
CA SER A 55 -15.29 21.60 -4.52
C SER A 55 -15.20 21.56 -2.99
N SER A 56 -16.35 21.41 -2.31
CA SER A 56 -16.44 21.35 -0.85
C SER A 56 -16.33 19.96 -0.24
N ILE A 57 -16.21 18.93 -1.08
CA ILE A 57 -16.14 17.54 -0.65
C ILE A 57 -14.70 17.03 -0.75
N LEU A 58 -14.20 16.53 0.37
CA LEU A 58 -12.96 15.77 0.49
C LEU A 58 -13.31 14.33 0.86
N ALA A 59 -12.99 13.38 -0.01
CA ALA A 59 -13.15 11.95 0.26
C ALA A 59 -11.79 11.27 0.33
N VAL A 60 -11.50 10.61 1.45
CA VAL A 60 -10.20 9.99 1.72
C VAL A 60 -10.38 8.49 1.92
N THR A 61 -9.52 7.69 1.29
CA THR A 61 -9.46 6.23 1.46
C THR A 61 -8.04 5.78 1.80
N PHE A 62 -7.86 4.53 2.23
CA PHE A 62 -6.53 4.00 2.56
C PHE A 62 -5.73 3.55 1.31
N THR A 63 -6.40 2.99 0.29
CA THR A 63 -5.74 2.45 -0.93
C THR A 63 -6.14 3.20 -2.21
N ASN A 64 -5.26 3.18 -3.22
CA ASN A 64 -5.51 3.82 -4.51
C ASN A 64 -6.60 3.08 -5.31
N LYS A 65 -6.67 1.75 -5.19
CA LYS A 65 -7.81 0.97 -5.67
C LYS A 65 -9.15 1.44 -5.09
N ALA A 66 -9.24 1.62 -3.78
CA ALA A 66 -10.48 2.09 -3.14
C ALA A 66 -10.86 3.51 -3.60
N ALA A 67 -9.89 4.42 -3.73
CA ALA A 67 -10.12 5.76 -4.27
C ALA A 67 -10.64 5.72 -5.72
N THR A 68 -10.04 4.86 -6.56
CA THR A 68 -10.43 4.70 -7.97
C THR A 68 -11.83 4.10 -8.11
N GLU A 69 -12.13 3.06 -7.33
CA GLU A 69 -13.45 2.43 -7.27
C GLU A 69 -14.51 3.42 -6.79
N MET A 70 -14.23 4.17 -5.72
CA MET A 70 -15.11 5.21 -5.21
C MET A 70 -15.38 6.28 -6.27
N ARG A 71 -14.33 6.76 -6.96
CA ARG A 71 -14.45 7.74 -8.05
C ARG A 71 -15.32 7.22 -9.19
N ASN A 72 -15.14 5.96 -9.60
CA ASN A 72 -15.94 5.33 -10.65
C ASN A 72 -17.41 5.18 -10.25
N ARG A 73 -17.69 4.75 -9.02
CA ARG A 73 -19.05 4.63 -8.49
C ARG A 73 -19.74 5.99 -8.37
N ILE A 74 -19.03 7.03 -7.93
CA ILE A 74 -19.58 8.39 -7.87
C ILE A 74 -19.91 8.90 -9.28
N LYS A 75 -19.03 8.67 -10.27
CA LYS A 75 -19.32 9.02 -11.67
C LYS A 75 -20.57 8.31 -12.19
N GLN A 76 -20.78 7.04 -11.84
CA GLN A 76 -21.98 6.30 -12.25
C GLN A 76 -23.26 6.85 -11.60
N VAL A 77 -23.20 7.29 -10.34
CA VAL A 77 -24.39 7.77 -9.61
C VAL A 77 -24.71 9.25 -9.90
N VAL A 78 -23.69 10.10 -10.00
CA VAL A 78 -23.84 11.57 -10.07
C VAL A 78 -23.51 12.13 -11.46
N GLY A 79 -22.92 11.33 -12.36
CA GLY A 79 -22.53 11.77 -13.71
C GLY A 79 -21.37 12.78 -13.72
N LEU A 80 -21.47 13.78 -14.60
CA LEU A 80 -20.45 14.82 -14.83
C LEU A 80 -20.29 15.83 -13.67
N HIS A 81 -21.21 15.84 -12.69
CA HIS A 81 -21.17 16.74 -11.52
C HIS A 81 -20.07 16.41 -10.51
N SER A 82 -19.15 15.50 -10.83
CA SER A 82 -18.03 15.12 -9.96
C SER A 82 -16.79 16.03 -10.10
N CYS A 83 -16.77 16.93 -11.08
CA CYS A 83 -15.63 17.80 -11.33
C CYS A 83 -15.39 18.77 -10.16
N GLY A 84 -14.18 18.77 -9.59
CA GLY A 84 -13.77 19.64 -8.48
C GLY A 84 -13.70 18.97 -7.11
N MET A 85 -14.26 17.77 -6.93
CA MET A 85 -14.08 16.98 -5.69
C MET A 85 -12.63 16.51 -5.53
N TRP A 86 -12.19 16.39 -4.28
CA TRP A 86 -10.91 15.74 -3.96
C TRP A 86 -11.21 14.34 -3.46
N ILE A 87 -10.75 13.33 -4.21
CA ILE A 87 -10.95 11.91 -3.89
C ILE A 87 -9.62 11.21 -4.06
N GLY A 88 -9.04 10.70 -2.97
CA GLY A 88 -7.72 10.09 -3.03
C GLY A 88 -7.34 9.39 -1.74
N THR A 89 -6.08 8.97 -1.66
CA THR A 89 -5.49 8.48 -0.41
C THR A 89 -4.94 9.63 0.41
N PHE A 90 -4.67 9.39 1.69
CA PHE A 90 -3.98 10.37 2.54
C PHE A 90 -2.71 10.91 1.87
N HIS A 91 -1.89 10.01 1.33
CA HIS A 91 -0.62 10.35 0.69
C HIS A 91 -0.81 11.05 -0.66
N SER A 92 -1.75 10.61 -1.51
CA SER A 92 -1.96 11.27 -2.80
C SER A 92 -2.52 12.70 -2.62
N LEU A 93 -3.38 12.90 -1.63
CA LEU A 93 -3.94 14.20 -1.30
C LEU A 93 -2.92 15.12 -0.61
N ALA A 94 -2.12 14.60 0.33
CA ALA A 94 -1.00 15.33 0.93
C ALA A 94 0.04 15.73 -0.11
N TYR A 95 0.39 14.81 -1.01
CA TYR A 95 1.29 15.10 -2.13
C TYR A 95 0.75 16.22 -3.03
N ARG A 96 -0.53 16.15 -3.42
CA ARG A 96 -1.18 17.21 -4.19
C ARG A 96 -1.13 18.56 -3.44
N PHE A 97 -1.33 18.52 -2.12
CA PHE A 97 -1.31 19.70 -1.27
C PHE A 97 0.06 20.37 -1.23
N LEU A 98 1.11 19.59 -0.93
CA LEU A 98 2.50 20.06 -0.90
C LEU A 98 2.96 20.58 -2.25
N ARG A 99 2.46 20.02 -3.35
CA ARG A 99 2.80 20.49 -4.70
C ARG A 99 2.19 21.84 -5.04
N VAL A 100 0.97 22.09 -4.61
CA VAL A 100 0.32 23.40 -4.80
C VAL A 100 1.01 24.47 -3.95
N HIS A 101 1.48 24.10 -2.75
CA HIS A 101 2.06 25.03 -1.76
C HIS A 101 3.52 24.70 -1.45
N TYR A 102 4.32 24.38 -2.47
CA TYR A 102 5.70 23.92 -2.26
C TYR A 102 6.55 24.97 -1.53
N ILE A 103 6.31 26.25 -1.81
CA ILE A 103 7.00 27.38 -1.16
C ILE A 103 6.68 27.41 0.34
N ASP A 104 5.39 27.39 0.70
CA ASP A 104 4.94 27.38 2.09
C ASP A 104 5.37 26.11 2.85
N ALA A 105 5.53 25.00 2.12
CA ALA A 105 6.04 23.74 2.65
C ALA A 105 7.57 23.70 2.81
N ASN A 106 8.29 24.76 2.41
CA ASN A 106 9.74 24.79 2.32
C ASN A 106 10.30 23.57 1.56
N LEU A 107 9.74 23.33 0.38
CA LEU A 107 10.15 22.27 -0.54
C LEU A 107 10.46 22.89 -1.91
N PRO A 108 11.39 22.31 -2.70
CA PRO A 108 11.52 22.70 -4.09
C PRO A 108 10.27 22.31 -4.87
N GLN A 109 9.93 23.08 -5.92
CA GLN A 109 8.76 22.82 -6.79
C GLN A 109 8.72 21.36 -7.26
N GLU A 110 9.90 20.82 -7.59
CA GLU A 110 10.10 19.47 -8.10
C GLU A 110 10.70 18.50 -7.08
N PHE A 111 10.39 18.65 -5.78
CA PHE A 111 10.80 17.68 -4.74
C PHE A 111 10.51 16.23 -5.16
N GLN A 112 11.39 15.28 -4.85
CA GLN A 112 11.23 13.89 -5.30
C GLN A 112 10.74 13.00 -4.15
N ILE A 113 9.81 12.09 -4.44
CA ILE A 113 9.42 11.06 -3.48
C ILE A 113 10.43 9.92 -3.52
N ILE A 114 10.97 9.51 -2.37
CA ILE A 114 11.86 8.35 -2.27
C ILE A 114 11.11 7.12 -1.76
N ASP A 115 11.47 5.96 -2.30
CA ASP A 115 10.93 4.67 -1.86
C ASP A 115 11.72 4.08 -0.67
N ASN A 116 11.27 2.93 -0.14
CA ASN A 116 11.92 2.28 0.99
C ASN A 116 13.36 1.82 0.70
N GLU A 117 13.70 1.46 -0.55
CA GLU A 117 15.05 1.01 -0.91
C GLU A 117 16.00 2.20 -0.94
N ASP A 118 15.57 3.31 -1.54
CA ASP A 118 16.31 4.57 -1.59
C ASP A 118 16.48 5.17 -0.18
N GLN A 119 15.44 5.12 0.65
CA GLN A 119 15.51 5.51 2.06
C GLN A 119 16.56 4.68 2.81
N GLN A 120 16.56 3.35 2.65
CA GLN A 120 17.56 2.49 3.30
C GLN A 120 18.98 2.74 2.80
N ARG A 121 19.16 3.03 1.50
CA ARG A 121 20.48 3.38 0.94
C ARG A 121 21.01 4.68 1.51
N LEU A 122 20.15 5.70 1.59
CA LEU A 122 20.50 6.98 2.21
C LEU A 122 20.88 6.77 3.68
N LEU A 123 20.07 6.04 4.45
CA LEU A 123 20.37 5.74 5.86
C LEU A 123 21.68 4.97 6.03
N LYS A 124 21.95 3.99 5.16
CA LYS A 124 23.23 3.26 5.18
C LYS A 124 24.42 4.19 4.98
N ARG A 125 24.31 5.18 4.10
CA ARG A 125 25.34 6.21 3.89
C ARG A 125 25.56 7.06 5.13
N LEU A 126 24.48 7.50 5.76
CA LEU A 126 24.54 8.35 6.96
C LEU A 126 25.09 7.59 8.18
N ILE A 127 24.72 6.33 8.37
CA ILE A 127 25.24 5.46 9.44
C ILE A 127 26.76 5.30 9.31
N ARG A 128 27.27 5.07 8.08
CA ARG A 128 28.71 5.02 7.81
C ARG A 128 29.40 6.35 8.09
N TYR A 129 28.77 7.47 7.70
CA TYR A 129 29.31 8.81 7.95
C TYR A 129 29.44 9.11 9.45
N LEU A 130 28.49 8.64 10.26
CA LEU A 130 28.55 8.74 11.72
C LEU A 130 29.55 7.78 12.38
N ASN A 131 30.30 7.00 11.59
CA ASN A 131 31.21 5.95 12.06
C ASN A 131 30.52 4.90 12.96
N LEU A 132 29.25 4.61 12.68
CA LEU A 132 28.48 3.59 13.39
C LEU A 132 28.60 2.23 12.71
N ASP A 133 28.62 1.15 13.50
CA ASP A 133 28.64 -0.22 12.98
C ASP A 133 27.27 -0.60 12.39
N GLU A 134 27.23 -0.93 11.10
CA GLU A 134 26.03 -1.39 10.38
C GLU A 134 25.38 -2.63 10.98
N LYS A 135 26.14 -3.47 11.70
CA LYS A 135 25.58 -4.65 12.37
C LYS A 135 24.83 -4.28 13.64
N LYS A 136 25.34 -3.29 14.37
CA LYS A 136 24.71 -2.78 15.60
C LYS A 136 23.57 -1.81 15.30
N TRP A 137 23.69 -1.04 14.21
CA TRP A 137 22.70 -0.06 13.76
C TRP A 137 22.27 -0.38 12.32
N PRO A 138 21.44 -1.41 12.11
CA PRO A 138 21.00 -1.77 10.77
C PRO A 138 20.20 -0.63 10.11
N PRO A 139 20.50 -0.25 8.85
CA PRO A 139 19.75 0.80 8.13
C PRO A 139 18.25 0.54 8.04
N ARG A 140 17.85 -0.75 8.01
CA ARG A 140 16.45 -1.17 8.02
C ARG A 140 15.75 -0.83 9.34
N GLN A 141 16.44 -0.96 10.48
CA GLN A 141 15.90 -0.58 11.79
C GLN A 141 15.83 0.95 11.92
N ALA A 142 16.84 1.67 11.43
CA ALA A 142 16.81 3.13 11.35
C ALA A 142 15.57 3.64 10.58
N MET A 143 15.29 3.02 9.44
CA MET A 143 14.12 3.33 8.62
C MET A 143 12.81 3.12 9.37
N TRP A 144 12.67 1.98 10.07
CA TRP A 144 11.48 1.69 10.87
C TRP A 144 11.30 2.68 12.01
N TYR A 145 12.38 3.02 12.72
CA TYR A 145 12.35 4.01 13.77
C TYR A 145 11.87 5.37 13.25
N ILE A 146 12.48 5.88 12.18
CA ILE A 146 12.14 7.19 11.61
C ILE A 146 10.69 7.22 11.13
N ASN A 147 10.25 6.20 10.38
CA ASN A 147 8.88 6.16 9.85
C ASN A 147 7.85 6.08 10.99
N ALA A 148 8.11 5.28 12.03
CA ALA A 148 7.24 5.22 13.21
C ALA A 148 7.11 6.57 13.92
N LYS A 149 8.23 7.29 14.12
CA LYS A 149 8.21 8.65 14.70
C LYS A 149 7.44 9.63 13.82
N LYS A 150 7.58 9.56 12.50
CA LYS A 150 6.81 10.40 11.55
C LYS A 150 5.31 10.08 11.57
N ASP A 151 4.93 8.81 11.70
CA ASP A 151 3.53 8.38 11.83
C ASP A 151 2.86 8.89 13.12
N GLU A 152 3.64 9.11 14.17
CA GLU A 152 3.22 9.79 15.41
C GLU A 152 3.23 11.33 15.31
N GLY A 153 3.81 11.89 14.25
CA GLY A 153 4.00 13.33 14.07
C GLY A 153 5.18 13.91 14.84
N LEU A 154 6.14 13.08 15.26
CA LEU A 154 7.31 13.50 16.03
C LEU A 154 8.47 13.90 15.11
N ARG A 155 8.94 15.13 15.29
CA ARG A 155 10.19 15.64 14.71
C ARG A 155 11.38 15.34 15.60
N PRO A 156 12.61 15.34 15.06
CA PRO A 156 13.81 15.12 15.87
C PRO A 156 13.87 16.04 17.10
N GLN A 157 13.44 17.30 16.98
CA GLN A 157 13.45 18.24 18.11
C GLN A 157 12.45 17.90 19.22
N ASN A 158 11.46 17.06 18.93
CA ASN A 158 10.33 16.76 19.83
C ASN A 158 10.48 15.38 20.49
N ILE A 159 11.58 14.67 20.22
CA ILE A 159 11.86 13.35 20.79
C ILE A 159 12.71 13.55 22.04
N ASP A 160 12.16 13.20 23.21
CA ASP A 160 12.93 13.10 24.44
C ASP A 160 13.65 11.74 24.50
N ASN A 161 14.94 11.79 24.79
CA ASN A 161 15.77 10.59 24.89
C ASN A 161 15.65 9.91 26.27
N TYR A 162 15.03 10.56 27.27
CA TYR A 162 14.85 10.06 28.64
C TYR A 162 16.13 9.45 29.26
N GLY A 163 17.31 9.95 28.86
CA GLY A 163 18.61 9.43 29.29
C GLY A 163 19.02 8.07 28.69
N ASN A 164 18.26 7.51 27.74
CA ASN A 164 18.59 6.24 27.07
C ASN A 164 19.65 6.47 25.96
N PRO A 165 20.86 5.88 26.08
CA PRO A 165 21.91 6.03 25.07
C PRO A 165 21.55 5.46 23.69
N LEU A 166 20.67 4.45 23.66
CA LEU A 166 20.21 3.87 22.40
C LEU A 166 19.28 4.83 21.66
N GLU A 167 18.33 5.43 22.38
CA GLU A 167 17.39 6.42 21.83
C GLU A 167 18.14 7.65 21.32
N ALA A 168 19.13 8.14 22.08
CA ALA A 168 19.97 9.27 21.66
C ALA A 168 20.74 9.00 20.34
N THR A 169 21.13 7.75 20.08
CA THR A 169 21.81 7.40 18.82
C THR A 169 20.81 7.36 17.66
N TRP A 170 19.62 6.80 17.87
CA TRP A 170 18.55 6.79 16.86
C TRP A 170 18.08 8.21 16.52
N HIS A 171 17.93 9.05 17.54
CA HIS A 171 17.63 10.47 17.42
C HIS A 171 18.64 11.17 16.50
N ARG A 172 19.95 11.00 16.76
CA ARG A 172 21.01 11.58 15.92
C ARG A 172 20.98 11.10 14.47
N ILE A 173 20.66 9.82 14.25
CA ILE A 173 20.48 9.28 12.89
C ILE A 173 19.29 9.95 12.20
N TYR A 174 18.17 10.14 12.91
CA TYR A 174 16.97 10.79 12.37
C TYR A 174 17.23 12.26 12.03
N GLU A 175 17.87 13.02 12.93
CA GLU A 175 18.22 14.43 12.68
C GLU A 175 19.05 14.60 11.41
N LEU A 176 20.15 13.84 11.29
CA LEU A 176 21.02 13.89 10.12
C LEU A 176 20.30 13.44 8.84
N TYR A 177 19.39 12.48 8.95
CA TYR A 177 18.56 12.01 7.84
C TYR A 177 17.62 13.11 7.34
N GLN A 178 16.93 13.79 8.26
CA GLN A 178 16.00 14.86 7.93
C GLN A 178 16.74 16.02 7.25
N ASP A 179 17.91 16.43 7.77
CA ASP A 179 18.76 17.46 7.16
C ASP A 179 19.23 17.08 5.75
N ALA A 180 19.56 15.81 5.52
CA ALA A 180 19.96 15.34 4.19
C ALA A 180 18.79 15.40 3.20
N CYS A 181 17.60 14.98 3.62
CA CYS A 181 16.38 15.01 2.81
C CYS A 181 15.98 16.45 2.46
N ASP A 182 15.94 17.35 3.44
CA ASP A 182 15.53 18.74 3.22
C ASP A 182 16.49 19.50 2.29
N ARG A 183 17.81 19.26 2.38
CA ARG A 183 18.81 19.86 1.48
C ARG A 183 18.67 19.40 0.04
N THR A 184 18.36 18.12 -0.17
CA THR A 184 18.29 17.51 -1.50
C THR A 184 16.90 17.61 -2.13
N GLY A 185 15.90 18.09 -1.36
CA GLY A 185 14.50 18.12 -1.79
C GLY A 185 13.91 16.72 -1.91
N LEU A 186 14.38 15.77 -1.12
CA LEU A 186 13.85 14.42 -1.06
C LEU A 186 12.78 14.32 0.04
N VAL A 187 11.67 13.69 -0.28
CA VAL A 187 10.53 13.51 0.60
C VAL A 187 10.24 12.02 0.66
N ASP A 188 10.43 11.37 1.81
CA ASP A 188 10.01 9.99 1.96
C ASP A 188 8.47 9.89 2.05
N PHE A 189 7.95 8.67 1.92
CA PHE A 189 6.50 8.46 1.94
C PHE A 189 5.86 8.92 3.25
N ALA A 190 6.53 8.67 4.39
CA ALA A 190 6.04 9.05 5.71
C ALA A 190 6.11 10.57 5.95
N GLU A 191 6.94 11.31 5.21
CA GLU A 191 7.11 12.77 5.33
C GLU A 191 5.94 13.56 4.73
N LEU A 192 5.22 13.00 3.74
CA LEU A 192 4.14 13.71 3.04
C LEU A 192 3.07 14.25 3.99
N ILE A 193 2.64 13.45 4.96
CA ILE A 193 1.56 13.78 5.89
C ILE A 193 2.01 14.78 6.99
N PRO A 194 3.08 14.52 7.77
CA PRO A 194 3.53 15.45 8.80
C PRO A 194 3.93 16.81 8.19
N ARG A 195 4.61 16.84 7.03
CA ARG A 195 4.93 18.11 6.34
C ARG A 195 3.68 18.90 5.95
N THR A 196 2.64 18.20 5.50
CA THR A 196 1.34 18.82 5.19
C THR A 196 0.66 19.37 6.44
N TYR A 197 0.67 18.59 7.52
CA TYR A 197 0.11 18.99 8.80
C TYR A 197 0.83 20.23 9.37
N GLU A 198 2.16 20.24 9.35
CA GLU A 198 2.98 21.36 9.82
C GLU A 198 2.76 22.64 9.01
N MET A 199 2.65 22.51 7.69
CA MET A 199 2.36 23.67 6.85
C MET A 199 0.99 24.29 7.20
N LEU A 200 -0.02 23.45 7.49
CA LEU A 200 -1.33 23.90 7.92
C LEU A 200 -1.29 24.55 9.32
N THR A 201 -0.56 23.97 10.28
CA THR A 201 -0.43 24.56 11.62
C THR A 201 0.32 25.89 11.60
N ASN A 202 1.35 26.00 10.75
CA ASN A 202 2.22 27.17 10.68
C ASN A 202 1.64 28.29 9.81
N ASN A 203 0.80 27.97 8.82
CA ASN A 203 0.17 28.94 7.94
C ASN A 203 -1.37 28.95 8.09
N HIS A 204 -1.85 29.73 9.06
CA HIS A 204 -3.28 29.86 9.34
C HIS A 204 -4.13 30.36 8.16
N LYS A 205 -3.54 31.12 7.21
CA LYS A 205 -4.27 31.58 6.02
C LYS A 205 -4.63 30.42 5.10
N ILE A 206 -3.65 29.55 4.83
CA ILE A 206 -3.86 28.33 4.02
C ILE A 206 -4.82 27.40 4.76
N MET A 207 -4.63 27.19 6.06
CA MET A 207 -5.52 26.38 6.88
C MET A 207 -6.98 26.85 6.79
N HIS A 208 -7.23 28.14 7.00
CA HIS A 208 -8.59 28.68 6.96
C HIS A 208 -9.21 28.60 5.55
N TYR A 209 -8.40 28.80 4.50
CA TYR A 209 -8.85 28.59 3.12
C TYR A 209 -9.37 27.16 2.90
N TYR A 210 -8.62 26.15 3.37
CA TYR A 210 -9.02 24.76 3.19
C TYR A 210 -10.14 24.31 4.12
N GLN A 211 -10.21 24.83 5.35
CA GLN A 211 -11.36 24.61 6.24
C GLN A 211 -12.66 25.15 5.62
N LYS A 212 -12.62 26.36 5.02
CA LYS A 212 -13.78 26.96 4.33
C LYS A 212 -14.13 26.23 3.05
N ARG A 213 -13.12 25.70 2.36
CA ARG A 213 -13.32 24.89 1.15
C ARG A 213 -13.97 23.56 1.53
N PHE A 214 -13.32 22.75 2.35
CA PHE A 214 -13.71 21.38 2.66
C PHE A 214 -14.68 21.31 3.85
N ASN A 215 -15.92 21.74 3.60
CA ASN A 215 -17.00 21.65 4.60
C ASN A 215 -17.49 20.22 4.83
N HIS A 216 -17.18 19.29 3.92
CA HIS A 216 -17.60 17.89 3.99
C HIS A 216 -16.41 16.97 3.80
N ILE A 217 -15.97 16.34 4.89
CA ILE A 217 -14.85 15.40 4.90
C ILE A 217 -15.42 14.00 5.12
N LEU A 218 -15.16 13.08 4.20
CA LEU A 218 -15.62 11.70 4.27
C LEU A 218 -14.41 10.77 4.23
N ILE A 219 -14.29 9.88 5.20
CA ILE A 219 -13.15 8.97 5.30
C ILE A 219 -13.65 7.53 5.34
N ASP A 220 -13.14 6.70 4.42
CA ASP A 220 -13.35 5.24 4.43
C ASP A 220 -12.20 4.53 5.15
N GLU A 221 -12.47 3.33 5.66
CA GLU A 221 -11.49 2.50 6.40
C GLU A 221 -10.76 3.25 7.54
N PHE A 222 -11.51 4.04 8.31
CA PHE A 222 -10.95 4.94 9.33
C PHE A 222 -10.14 4.22 10.43
N GLN A 223 -10.40 2.95 10.68
CA GLN A 223 -9.64 2.14 11.64
C GLN A 223 -8.19 1.87 11.24
N ASP A 224 -7.82 2.14 9.97
CA ASP A 224 -6.45 1.99 9.47
C ASP A 224 -5.65 3.31 9.58
N THR A 225 -6.25 4.34 10.18
CA THR A 225 -5.59 5.64 10.31
C THR A 225 -4.54 5.62 11.42
N ASN A 226 -3.39 6.25 11.15
CA ASN A 226 -2.39 6.54 12.16
C ASN A 226 -2.65 7.90 12.84
N LEU A 227 -1.82 8.26 13.81
CA LEU A 227 -2.03 9.45 14.64
C LEU A 227 -1.93 10.76 13.84
N ILE A 228 -0.90 10.90 13.00
CA ILE A 228 -0.72 12.14 12.21
C ILE A 228 -1.83 12.31 11.16
N GLN A 229 -2.34 11.22 10.57
CA GLN A 229 -3.50 11.25 9.68
C GLN A 229 -4.76 11.75 10.40
N TYR A 230 -4.98 11.28 11.63
CA TYR A 230 -6.08 11.75 12.48
C TYR A 230 -5.97 13.26 12.76
N TYR A 231 -4.79 13.74 13.17
CA TYR A 231 -4.57 15.17 13.40
C TYR A 231 -4.74 16.02 12.15
N TRP A 232 -4.33 15.52 10.99
CA TRP A 232 -4.54 16.20 9.72
C TRP A 232 -6.03 16.34 9.36
N ILE A 233 -6.85 15.32 9.63
CA ILE A 233 -8.31 15.41 9.46
C ILE A 233 -8.89 16.45 10.43
N ARG A 234 -8.47 16.41 11.70
CA ARG A 234 -8.96 17.30 12.75
C ARG A 234 -8.68 18.77 12.42
N ILE A 235 -7.47 19.10 11.96
CA ILE A 235 -7.13 20.48 11.59
C ILE A 235 -7.90 20.96 10.35
N LEU A 236 -8.12 20.08 9.36
CA LEU A 236 -8.93 20.41 8.17
C LEU A 236 -10.41 20.59 8.48
N ALA A 237 -10.96 19.80 9.41
CA ALA A 237 -12.34 19.95 9.83
C ALA A 237 -12.58 21.26 10.62
N GLY A 238 -11.64 21.61 11.50
CA GLY A 238 -11.80 22.77 12.39
C GLY A 238 -13.11 22.69 13.18
N HIS A 239 -13.78 23.83 13.37
CA HIS A 239 -15.06 23.90 14.08
C HIS A 239 -16.30 23.86 13.17
N GLN A 240 -16.12 24.08 11.86
CA GLN A 240 -17.23 24.25 10.91
C GLN A 240 -17.38 23.06 9.96
N GLY A 241 -16.31 22.27 9.76
CA GLY A 241 -16.34 21.10 8.90
C GLY A 241 -17.21 19.99 9.47
N HIS A 242 -17.85 19.26 8.57
CA HIS A 242 -18.67 18.09 8.91
C HIS A 242 -17.93 16.83 8.48
N VAL A 243 -17.57 15.99 9.45
CA VAL A 243 -16.80 14.78 9.19
C VAL A 243 -17.68 13.54 9.26
N THR A 244 -17.68 12.74 8.20
CA THR A 244 -18.28 11.40 8.18
C THR A 244 -17.18 10.36 8.08
N ILE A 245 -16.97 9.60 9.16
CA ILE A 245 -16.02 8.49 9.17
C ILE A 245 -16.77 7.17 9.03
N VAL A 246 -16.23 6.26 8.23
CA VAL A 246 -16.74 4.90 8.06
C VAL A 246 -15.60 3.96 8.41
N GLY A 247 -15.88 2.99 9.28
CA GLY A 247 -14.85 2.09 9.76
C GLY A 247 -15.38 0.85 10.45
N ASP A 248 -14.44 -0.06 10.70
CA ASP A 248 -14.67 -1.34 11.36
C ASP A 248 -13.44 -1.74 12.16
N ASP A 249 -13.49 -1.57 13.47
CA ASP A 249 -12.42 -1.94 14.41
C ASP A 249 -11.96 -3.40 14.26
N ASP A 250 -12.87 -4.31 13.87
CA ASP A 250 -12.56 -5.73 13.66
C ASP A 250 -11.70 -5.97 12.41
N GLN A 251 -11.55 -4.96 11.55
CA GLN A 251 -10.74 -5.01 10.35
C GLN A 251 -9.48 -4.14 10.44
N SER A 252 -9.10 -3.65 11.63
CA SER A 252 -7.82 -2.94 11.80
C SER A 252 -6.66 -3.95 11.82
N ILE A 253 -5.87 -3.97 10.73
CA ILE A 253 -4.82 -4.96 10.46
C ILE A 253 -3.49 -4.33 10.01
N TYR A 254 -3.33 -3.03 10.28
CA TYR A 254 -2.13 -2.26 9.93
C TYR A 254 -1.50 -1.63 11.18
N GLY A 255 -1.61 -2.27 12.35
CA GLY A 255 -1.01 -1.76 13.59
C GLY A 255 0.51 -1.62 13.47
N TRP A 256 1.15 -2.56 12.77
CA TRP A 256 2.57 -2.49 12.40
C TRP A 256 2.95 -1.30 11.49
N ARG A 257 1.98 -0.57 10.93
CA ARG A 257 2.16 0.71 10.21
C ARG A 257 1.69 1.92 11.02
N GLY A 258 1.54 1.77 12.34
CA GLY A 258 1.10 2.82 13.24
C GLY A 258 -0.41 3.09 13.24
N ALA A 259 -1.24 2.23 12.63
CA ALA A 259 -2.68 2.38 12.72
C ALA A 259 -3.16 2.22 14.17
N GLN A 260 -3.99 3.15 14.65
CA GLN A 260 -4.49 3.15 16.03
C GLN A 260 -6.01 2.99 16.04
N VAL A 261 -6.50 1.87 16.57
CA VAL A 261 -7.95 1.62 16.73
C VAL A 261 -8.61 2.69 17.61
N ASP A 262 -7.87 3.20 18.59
CA ASP A 262 -8.27 4.30 19.47
C ASP A 262 -8.70 5.56 18.73
N ASN A 263 -8.27 5.78 17.49
CA ASN A 263 -8.67 6.95 16.71
C ASN A 263 -10.19 7.04 16.56
N MET A 264 -10.92 5.91 16.53
CA MET A 264 -12.40 5.94 16.53
C MET A 264 -12.97 6.46 17.84
N GLN A 265 -12.38 6.09 18.98
CA GLN A 265 -12.78 6.62 20.29
C GLN A 265 -12.38 8.10 20.42
N ARG A 266 -11.18 8.47 19.96
CA ARG A 266 -10.72 9.87 19.91
C ARG A 266 -11.66 10.73 19.08
N PHE A 267 -12.17 10.23 17.95
CA PHE A 267 -13.16 10.93 17.15
C PHE A 267 -14.44 11.24 17.93
N LEU A 268 -14.93 10.29 18.73
CA LEU A 268 -16.12 10.49 19.57
C LEU A 268 -15.89 11.54 20.67
N ASN A 269 -14.66 11.65 21.18
CA ASN A 269 -14.30 12.58 22.26
C ASN A 269 -13.98 13.99 21.74
N ASP A 270 -13.26 14.09 20.62
CA ASP A 270 -12.72 15.36 20.10
C ASP A 270 -13.74 16.14 19.25
N PHE A 271 -14.66 15.45 18.57
CA PHE A 271 -15.63 16.10 17.69
C PHE A 271 -16.95 16.35 18.42
N PRO A 272 -17.53 17.56 18.32
CA PRO A 272 -18.80 17.86 18.98
C PRO A 272 -19.98 17.14 18.31
N SER A 273 -20.91 16.67 19.13
CA SER A 273 -22.22 16.11 18.70
C SER A 273 -22.12 15.00 17.65
N VAL A 274 -21.20 14.04 17.84
CA VAL A 274 -21.06 12.90 16.92
C VAL A 274 -22.27 11.98 17.00
N GLN A 275 -22.92 11.74 15.86
CA GLN A 275 -23.92 10.69 15.74
C GLN A 275 -23.26 9.37 15.38
N THR A 276 -23.56 8.28 16.10
CA THR A 276 -23.08 6.93 15.75
C THR A 276 -24.21 6.11 15.13
N ILE A 277 -23.98 5.54 13.94
CA ILE A 277 -24.91 4.63 13.26
C ILE A 277 -24.21 3.30 12.99
N ARG A 278 -24.83 2.19 13.42
CA ARG A 278 -24.31 0.83 13.22
C ARG A 278 -24.93 0.19 11.98
N LEU A 279 -24.10 -0.40 11.12
CA LEU A 279 -24.50 -1.23 9.98
C LEU A 279 -24.18 -2.70 10.27
N GLU A 280 -25.23 -3.46 10.61
CA GLU A 280 -25.10 -4.83 11.12
C GLU A 280 -25.50 -5.90 10.09
N GLN A 281 -26.23 -5.53 9.04
CA GLN A 281 -26.64 -6.48 8.01
C GLN A 281 -25.50 -6.70 7.00
N ASN A 282 -25.03 -7.94 6.88
CA ASN A 282 -24.06 -8.40 5.90
C ASN A 282 -24.79 -8.91 4.64
N TYR A 283 -24.31 -8.47 3.47
CA TYR A 283 -24.87 -8.83 2.16
C TYR A 283 -23.95 -9.76 1.34
N ARG A 284 -22.81 -10.16 1.92
CA ARG A 284 -21.72 -10.84 1.22
C ARG A 284 -21.72 -12.33 1.48
N SER A 285 -21.70 -12.72 2.74
CA SER A 285 -21.37 -14.07 3.19
C SER A 285 -22.62 -14.84 3.63
N THR A 286 -22.55 -16.16 3.51
CA THR A 286 -23.56 -17.09 4.05
C THR A 286 -23.57 -17.10 5.57
N LYS A 287 -24.66 -17.61 6.19
CA LYS A 287 -24.78 -17.59 7.66
C LYS A 287 -23.70 -18.42 8.35
N ASN A 288 -23.31 -19.58 7.81
CA ASN A 288 -22.25 -20.40 8.40
C ASN A 288 -20.90 -19.67 8.46
N ILE A 289 -20.53 -18.97 7.39
CA ILE A 289 -19.28 -18.20 7.34
C ILE A 289 -19.36 -17.01 8.31
N LEU A 290 -20.48 -16.28 8.32
CA LEU A 290 -20.65 -15.12 9.19
C LEU A 290 -20.68 -15.49 10.67
N LYS A 291 -21.35 -16.60 11.02
CA LYS A 291 -21.38 -17.14 12.39
C LYS A 291 -19.99 -17.53 12.87
N ALA A 292 -19.20 -18.21 12.02
CA ALA A 292 -17.83 -18.54 12.33
C ALA A 292 -16.94 -17.29 12.52
N ALA A 293 -17.10 -16.28 11.66
CA ALA A 293 -16.38 -15.02 11.79
C ALA A 293 -16.74 -14.23 13.06
N ASN A 294 -18.03 -14.14 13.40
CA ASN A 294 -18.51 -13.49 14.62
C ASN A 294 -17.98 -14.18 15.88
N HIS A 295 -17.96 -15.52 15.90
CA HIS A 295 -17.47 -16.28 17.04
C HIS A 295 -15.94 -16.15 17.19
N LEU A 296 -15.20 -16.11 16.08
CA LEU A 296 -13.77 -15.86 16.11
C LEU A 296 -13.49 -14.48 16.73
N ILE A 297 -14.08 -13.43 16.19
CA ILE A 297 -13.75 -12.06 16.61
C ILE A 297 -14.26 -11.70 18.01
N ALA A 298 -15.24 -12.45 18.53
CA ALA A 298 -15.75 -12.29 19.89
C ALA A 298 -14.68 -12.51 20.97
N ASN A 299 -13.59 -13.23 20.65
CA ASN A 299 -12.48 -13.50 21.58
C ASN A 299 -11.48 -12.34 21.75
N ASN A 300 -11.70 -11.18 21.11
CA ASN A 300 -10.95 -9.95 21.39
C ASN A 300 -11.70 -9.11 22.43
N ASP A 301 -10.99 -8.59 23.42
CA ASP A 301 -11.56 -7.87 24.57
C ASP A 301 -11.89 -6.40 24.22
N ASP A 302 -10.98 -5.70 23.53
CA ASP A 302 -11.11 -4.28 23.19
C ASP A 302 -11.86 -4.05 21.86
N ARG A 303 -13.17 -4.36 21.85
CA ARG A 303 -14.04 -4.23 20.66
C ARG A 303 -15.23 -3.30 20.87
N LEU A 304 -15.57 -2.52 19.83
CA LEU A 304 -16.86 -1.84 19.74
C LEU A 304 -17.96 -2.86 19.40
N VAL A 305 -18.89 -3.04 20.35
CA VAL A 305 -19.96 -4.03 20.24
C VAL A 305 -20.78 -3.85 18.96
N LYS A 306 -20.78 -4.89 18.12
CA LYS A 306 -21.59 -5.03 16.90
C LYS A 306 -21.92 -6.49 16.67
N ASN A 307 -23.14 -6.77 16.21
CA ASN A 307 -23.60 -8.13 15.94
C ASN A 307 -24.01 -8.25 14.47
N LEU A 308 -23.17 -8.88 13.66
CA LEU A 308 -23.44 -9.01 12.23
C LEU A 308 -24.41 -10.15 11.95
N TRP A 309 -25.39 -9.90 11.09
CA TRP A 309 -26.37 -10.89 10.66
C TRP A 309 -26.60 -10.82 9.15
N THR A 310 -27.13 -11.88 8.54
CA THR A 310 -27.40 -11.97 7.10
C THR A 310 -28.72 -12.69 6.83
N ASP A 311 -29.45 -12.22 5.81
CA ASP A 311 -30.66 -12.87 5.27
C ASP A 311 -30.33 -14.00 4.30
N SER A 312 -29.05 -14.19 3.96
CA SER A 312 -28.61 -15.27 3.08
C SER A 312 -28.92 -16.65 3.67
N ALA A 313 -28.96 -17.68 2.81
CA ALA A 313 -29.07 -19.06 3.27
C ALA A 313 -27.86 -19.48 4.14
N ASP A 314 -28.01 -20.60 4.85
CA ASP A 314 -26.95 -21.12 5.72
C ASP A 314 -25.64 -21.41 4.96
N GLY A 315 -25.78 -21.85 3.70
CA GLY A 315 -24.66 -22.16 2.82
C GLY A 315 -23.92 -23.44 3.21
N GLU A 316 -22.82 -23.71 2.52
CA GLU A 316 -21.97 -24.86 2.85
C GLU A 316 -21.23 -24.66 4.18
N GLN A 317 -20.94 -25.76 4.88
CA GLN A 317 -20.02 -25.74 6.02
C GLN A 317 -18.58 -25.44 5.55
N ILE A 318 -17.81 -24.81 6.43
CA ILE A 318 -16.40 -24.47 6.20
C ILE A 318 -15.60 -25.78 6.15
N SER A 319 -14.95 -26.02 5.02
CA SER A 319 -14.16 -27.24 4.82
C SER A 319 -12.82 -27.11 5.53
N LEU A 320 -12.49 -28.04 6.42
CA LEU A 320 -11.21 -28.09 7.13
C LEU A 320 -10.40 -29.30 6.66
N TYR A 321 -9.21 -29.06 6.13
CA TYR A 321 -8.31 -30.12 5.65
C TYR A 321 -6.96 -30.10 6.39
N SER A 322 -6.55 -31.29 6.85
CA SER A 322 -5.25 -31.53 7.48
C SER A 322 -4.30 -32.16 6.46
N ALA A 323 -3.34 -31.38 5.96
CA ALA A 323 -2.32 -31.85 5.04
C ALA A 323 -1.15 -32.50 5.77
N ILE A 324 -0.49 -33.47 5.13
CA ILE A 324 0.71 -34.10 5.69
C ILE A 324 1.89 -33.10 5.61
N ASN A 325 2.02 -32.42 4.48
CA ASN A 325 3.07 -31.43 4.22
C ASN A 325 2.57 -30.28 3.33
N GLU A 326 3.44 -29.30 3.05
CA GLU A 326 3.13 -28.13 2.22
C GLU A 326 2.79 -28.47 0.76
N LEU A 327 3.35 -29.56 0.22
CA LEU A 327 3.06 -30.02 -1.15
C LEU A 327 1.66 -30.63 -1.21
N ASP A 328 1.32 -31.45 -0.23
CA ASP A 328 0.00 -32.07 -0.08
C ASP A 328 -1.11 -31.03 0.11
N GLU A 329 -0.82 -29.96 0.86
CA GLU A 329 -1.70 -28.81 1.01
C GLU A 329 -1.94 -28.13 -0.34
N ALA A 330 -0.87 -27.82 -1.07
CA ALA A 330 -0.95 -27.16 -2.38
C ALA A 330 -1.72 -28.03 -3.39
N ASP A 331 -1.42 -29.33 -3.47
CA ASP A 331 -2.11 -30.28 -4.33
C ASP A 331 -3.60 -30.38 -4.01
N PHE A 332 -3.97 -30.40 -2.72
CA PHE A 332 -5.37 -30.40 -2.30
C PHE A 332 -6.11 -29.16 -2.79
N VAL A 333 -5.52 -27.97 -2.57
CA VAL A 333 -6.12 -26.70 -2.98
C VAL A 333 -6.29 -26.65 -4.50
N VAL A 334 -5.25 -26.98 -5.26
CA VAL A 334 -5.27 -26.95 -6.73
C VAL A 334 -6.27 -27.96 -7.29
N ASN A 335 -6.36 -29.17 -6.72
CA ASN A 335 -7.37 -30.15 -7.13
C ASN A 335 -8.80 -29.65 -6.85
N ARG A 336 -9.04 -28.99 -5.70
CA ARG A 336 -10.35 -28.41 -5.39
C ARG A 336 -10.73 -27.30 -6.36
N ILE A 337 -9.79 -26.43 -6.72
CA ILE A 337 -10.01 -25.39 -7.74
C ILE A 337 -10.33 -26.02 -9.09
N LYS A 338 -9.59 -27.06 -9.49
CA LYS A 338 -9.81 -27.77 -10.75
C LYS A 338 -11.21 -28.41 -10.83
N VAL A 339 -11.66 -29.03 -9.74
CA VAL A 339 -13.03 -29.58 -9.66
C VAL A 339 -14.07 -28.46 -9.73
N SER A 340 -13.86 -27.35 -9.03
CA SER A 340 -14.75 -26.18 -9.08
C SER A 340 -14.87 -25.60 -10.49
N ASN A 341 -13.74 -25.46 -11.19
CA ASN A 341 -13.69 -24.98 -12.57
C ASN A 341 -14.38 -25.94 -13.54
N LYS A 342 -14.23 -27.26 -13.36
CA LYS A 342 -14.98 -28.26 -14.14
C LYS A 342 -16.49 -28.18 -13.92
N ASN A 343 -16.91 -27.76 -12.73
CA ASN A 343 -18.32 -27.53 -12.39
C ASN A 343 -18.85 -26.15 -12.85
N GLY A 344 -18.05 -25.38 -13.60
CA GLY A 344 -18.46 -24.13 -14.23
C GLY A 344 -18.13 -22.85 -13.43
N GLU A 345 -17.43 -22.94 -12.31
CA GLU A 345 -17.00 -21.75 -11.56
C GLU A 345 -15.76 -21.10 -12.21
N ALA A 346 -15.82 -19.80 -12.50
CA ALA A 346 -14.71 -19.08 -13.12
C ALA A 346 -13.48 -19.02 -12.18
N LEU A 347 -12.27 -19.14 -12.74
CA LEU A 347 -11.03 -19.12 -11.94
C LEU A 347 -10.83 -17.79 -11.21
N LYS A 348 -11.27 -16.67 -11.80
CA LYS A 348 -11.23 -15.34 -11.19
C LYS A 348 -12.04 -15.22 -9.89
N ASN A 349 -13.01 -16.11 -9.68
CA ASN A 349 -13.84 -16.14 -8.48
C ASN A 349 -13.21 -16.98 -7.35
N CYS A 350 -12.06 -17.61 -7.62
CA CYS A 350 -11.28 -18.38 -6.65
C CYS A 350 -10.06 -17.58 -6.18
N VAL A 351 -9.85 -17.56 -4.87
CA VAL A 351 -8.65 -16.95 -4.27
C VAL A 351 -7.96 -17.90 -3.29
N ILE A 352 -6.63 -17.89 -3.30
CA ILE A 352 -5.79 -18.51 -2.28
C ILE A 352 -5.15 -17.41 -1.43
N LEU A 353 -5.50 -17.40 -0.15
CA LEU A 353 -5.04 -16.47 0.87
C LEU A 353 -4.01 -17.12 1.77
N TYR A 354 -2.90 -16.43 1.97
CA TYR A 354 -1.81 -16.85 2.85
C TYR A 354 -1.34 -15.69 3.73
N ARG A 355 -0.60 -16.00 4.80
CA ARG A 355 -0.10 -15.00 5.76
C ARG A 355 1.14 -14.28 5.27
N SER A 356 2.04 -14.99 4.56
CA SER A 356 3.31 -14.47 4.06
C SER A 356 3.54 -14.86 2.60
N ASN A 357 4.13 -13.95 1.81
CA ASN A 357 4.49 -14.18 0.40
C ASN A 357 5.40 -15.39 0.21
N ALA A 358 6.17 -15.81 1.22
CA ALA A 358 7.00 -17.02 1.13
C ALA A 358 6.18 -18.29 0.85
N GLN A 359 4.89 -18.31 1.20
CA GLN A 359 3.99 -19.44 0.95
C GLN A 359 3.55 -19.55 -0.51
N SER A 360 3.62 -18.46 -1.30
CA SER A 360 3.10 -18.45 -2.68
C SER A 360 3.85 -19.41 -3.60
N ARG A 361 5.15 -19.61 -3.37
CA ARG A 361 6.03 -20.40 -4.24
C ARG A 361 5.55 -21.84 -4.43
N VAL A 362 5.21 -22.53 -3.34
CA VAL A 362 4.78 -23.95 -3.41
C VAL A 362 3.43 -24.08 -4.10
N LEU A 363 2.54 -23.11 -3.87
CA LEU A 363 1.23 -23.04 -4.53
C LEU A 363 1.38 -22.75 -6.04
N GLU A 364 2.29 -21.87 -6.40
CA GLU A 364 2.64 -21.52 -7.78
C GLU A 364 3.16 -22.75 -8.53
N GLU A 365 4.12 -23.47 -7.95
CA GLU A 365 4.66 -24.71 -8.53
C GLU A 365 3.55 -25.75 -8.79
N ALA A 366 2.60 -25.91 -7.86
CA ALA A 366 1.46 -26.81 -8.00
C ALA A 366 0.46 -26.35 -9.09
N LEU A 367 0.16 -25.05 -9.18
CA LEU A 367 -0.71 -24.47 -10.21
C LEU A 367 -0.10 -24.60 -11.61
N LEU A 368 1.20 -24.34 -11.74
CA LEU A 368 1.96 -24.52 -12.99
C LEU A 368 1.93 -25.99 -13.45
N HIS A 369 2.17 -26.93 -12.54
CA HIS A 369 2.15 -28.35 -12.84
C HIS A 369 0.78 -28.82 -13.37
N MET A 370 -0.32 -28.28 -12.81
CA MET A 370 -1.68 -28.56 -13.24
C MET A 370 -2.18 -27.68 -14.41
N LYS A 371 -1.32 -26.80 -14.94
CA LYS A 371 -1.61 -25.84 -16.02
C LYS A 371 -2.84 -24.96 -15.74
N ILE A 372 -3.01 -24.53 -14.49
CA ILE A 372 -4.07 -23.61 -14.10
C ILE A 372 -3.54 -22.17 -14.17
N PRO A 373 -4.15 -21.27 -14.95
CA PRO A 373 -3.78 -19.86 -14.96
C PRO A 373 -3.94 -19.23 -13.57
N TYR A 374 -2.95 -18.45 -13.13
CA TYR A 374 -2.96 -17.81 -11.83
C TYR A 374 -2.35 -16.40 -11.90
N HIS A 375 -2.67 -15.58 -10.90
CA HIS A 375 -2.17 -14.21 -10.75
C HIS A 375 -1.77 -13.96 -9.30
N ILE A 376 -0.53 -13.53 -9.06
CA ILE A 376 0.00 -13.26 -7.72
C ILE A 376 0.01 -11.76 -7.45
N TYR A 377 -0.79 -11.32 -6.48
CA TYR A 377 -0.73 -9.97 -5.95
C TYR A 377 0.43 -9.86 -4.94
N GLY A 378 1.25 -8.82 -5.10
CA GLY A 378 2.33 -8.56 -4.16
C GLY A 378 3.57 -9.44 -4.32
N SER A 379 3.76 -10.10 -5.48
CA SER A 379 5.10 -10.51 -5.95
C SER A 379 6.01 -9.28 -6.11
N VAL A 380 7.33 -9.44 -6.37
CA VAL A 380 8.24 -8.29 -6.60
C VAL A 380 7.55 -7.33 -7.55
N ARG A 381 7.17 -6.17 -7.02
CA ARG A 381 6.25 -5.26 -7.70
C ARG A 381 6.89 -4.85 -9.02
N PHE A 382 6.08 -4.60 -10.05
CA PHE A 382 6.61 -4.26 -11.37
C PHE A 382 7.65 -3.13 -11.31
N PHE A 383 7.34 -2.05 -10.58
CA PHE A 383 8.25 -0.93 -10.35
C PHE A 383 9.41 -1.23 -9.39
N GLU A 384 9.38 -2.35 -8.67
CA GLU A 384 10.49 -2.81 -7.82
C GLU A 384 11.50 -3.68 -8.56
N ARG A 385 11.18 -4.13 -9.78
CA ARG A 385 12.10 -4.92 -10.61
C ARG A 385 13.35 -4.09 -10.93
N GLN A 386 14.51 -4.75 -10.93
CA GLN A 386 15.81 -4.08 -11.02
C GLN A 386 15.90 -3.19 -12.28
N GLU A 387 15.59 -3.75 -13.44
CA GLU A 387 15.62 -3.10 -14.75
C GLU A 387 14.64 -1.92 -14.86
N VAL A 388 13.49 -2.03 -14.18
CA VAL A 388 12.49 -0.95 -14.12
C VAL A 388 13.01 0.17 -13.22
N LYS A 389 13.50 -0.15 -12.01
CA LYS A 389 14.10 0.85 -11.10
C LYS A 389 15.28 1.57 -11.71
N ASP A 390 16.11 0.87 -12.48
CA ASP A 390 17.25 1.48 -13.17
C ASP A 390 16.78 2.51 -14.19
N THR A 391 15.76 2.16 -14.99
CA THR A 391 15.17 3.10 -15.96
C THR A 391 14.56 4.31 -15.25
N LEU A 392 13.78 4.09 -14.18
CA LEU A 392 13.19 5.17 -13.38
C LEU A 392 14.24 6.07 -12.75
N ALA A 393 15.39 5.52 -12.34
CA ALA A 393 16.49 6.31 -11.78
C ALA A 393 17.13 7.24 -12.84
N TYR A 394 17.31 6.80 -14.10
CA TYR A 394 17.72 7.72 -15.17
C TYR A 394 16.70 8.84 -15.38
N LEU A 395 15.41 8.49 -15.48
CA LEU A 395 14.33 9.47 -15.67
C LEU A 395 14.26 10.50 -14.52
N ARG A 396 14.47 10.04 -13.28
CA ARG A 396 14.58 10.91 -12.10
C ARG A 396 15.78 11.84 -12.17
N LEU A 397 16.96 11.31 -12.49
CA LEU A 397 18.19 12.11 -12.58
C LEU A 397 18.13 13.16 -13.70
N ILE A 398 17.48 12.82 -14.83
CA ILE A 398 17.22 13.75 -15.93
C ILE A 398 16.29 14.88 -15.49
N THR A 399 15.28 14.57 -14.68
CA THR A 399 14.35 15.59 -14.15
C THR A 399 15.06 16.44 -13.08
N ASN A 400 15.60 15.81 -12.05
CA ASN A 400 16.28 16.44 -10.93
C ASN A 400 17.72 15.93 -10.77
N ARG A 401 18.70 16.78 -11.09
CA ARG A 401 20.14 16.47 -10.98
C ARG A 401 20.62 16.32 -9.54
N ASN A 402 19.84 16.83 -8.58
CA ASN A 402 20.15 16.77 -7.16
C ASN A 402 19.67 15.46 -6.49
N ASP A 403 19.11 14.53 -7.26
CA ASP A 403 18.68 13.22 -6.76
C ASP A 403 19.88 12.29 -6.55
N ASP A 404 20.44 12.35 -5.34
CA ASP A 404 21.55 11.51 -4.90
C ASP A 404 21.26 10.00 -5.01
N ALA A 405 20.02 9.58 -4.74
CA ALA A 405 19.64 8.17 -4.76
C ALA A 405 19.64 7.62 -6.19
N ALA A 406 19.08 8.39 -7.13
CA ALA A 406 19.13 8.07 -8.55
C ALA A 406 20.57 8.11 -9.09
N TYR A 407 21.36 9.11 -8.69
CA TYR A 407 22.75 9.26 -9.09
C TYR A 407 23.60 8.03 -8.69
N GLU A 408 23.59 7.63 -7.43
CA GLU A 408 24.40 6.49 -6.96
C GLU A 408 24.02 5.18 -7.64
N ARG A 409 22.73 5.01 -7.94
CA ARG A 409 22.25 3.82 -8.64
C ARG A 409 22.83 3.77 -10.07
N MET A 410 22.79 4.91 -10.78
CA MET A 410 23.06 4.98 -12.22
C MET A 410 24.49 5.27 -12.61
N VAL A 411 25.29 5.91 -11.73
CA VAL A 411 26.64 6.36 -12.03
C VAL A 411 27.54 5.25 -12.60
N ASN A 412 27.34 4.01 -12.17
CA ASN A 412 28.08 2.85 -12.68
C ASN A 412 27.18 1.70 -13.15
N THR A 413 25.95 2.00 -13.56
CA THR A 413 25.00 1.02 -14.14
C THR A 413 24.45 1.56 -15.47
N PRO A 414 24.82 0.99 -16.64
CA PRO A 414 25.87 -0.01 -16.90
C PRO A 414 27.29 0.35 -16.40
N ILE A 415 28.17 -0.66 -16.31
CA ILE A 415 29.56 -0.51 -15.83
C ILE A 415 30.33 0.47 -16.73
N ARG A 416 30.89 1.53 -16.14
CA ARG A 416 31.60 2.62 -16.86
C ARG A 416 32.96 2.97 -16.25
N GLY A 417 33.50 2.10 -15.40
CA GLY A 417 34.80 2.32 -14.76
C GLY A 417 34.76 3.26 -13.54
N ILE A 418 33.58 3.60 -13.02
CA ILE A 418 33.41 4.38 -11.79
C ILE A 418 33.28 3.41 -10.62
N GLY A 419 34.43 3.01 -10.07
CA GLY A 419 34.50 2.04 -8.96
C GLY A 419 34.12 2.64 -7.60
N ALA A 420 33.98 1.77 -6.59
CA ALA A 420 33.59 2.14 -5.22
C ALA A 420 34.49 3.24 -4.61
N ARG A 421 35.80 3.18 -4.87
CA ARG A 421 36.76 4.20 -4.39
C ARG A 421 36.50 5.59 -4.96
N THR A 422 36.10 5.69 -6.23
CA THR A 422 35.75 6.97 -6.85
C THR A 422 34.50 7.55 -6.21
N ILE A 423 33.50 6.71 -5.94
CA ILE A 423 32.25 7.11 -5.28
C ILE A 423 32.54 7.61 -3.84
N GLU A 424 33.43 6.95 -3.09
CA GLU A 424 33.85 7.42 -1.76
C GLU A 424 34.54 8.79 -1.80
N ILE A 425 35.39 9.03 -2.82
CA ILE A 425 36.03 10.34 -3.03
C ILE A 425 34.99 11.42 -3.35
N ILE A 426 33.89 11.09 -4.04
CA ILE A 426 32.79 12.04 -4.31
C ILE A 426 31.93 12.30 -3.06
N ARG A 427 31.65 11.24 -2.28
CA ARG A 427 30.80 11.34 -1.07
C ARG A 427 31.37 12.23 0.00
N LYS A 428 32.70 12.21 0.21
CA LYS A 428 33.33 12.96 1.29
C LYS A 428 33.15 14.49 1.11
N PRO A 429 33.52 15.11 -0.03
CA PRO A 429 33.24 16.51 -0.31
C PRO A 429 31.74 16.84 -0.35
N ALA A 430 30.89 15.93 -0.82
CA ALA A 430 29.44 16.14 -0.80
C ALA A 430 28.93 16.37 0.64
N CYS A 431 29.37 15.55 1.59
CA CYS A 431 29.05 15.76 3.00
C CYS A 431 29.74 16.99 3.60
N ASP A 432 31.06 17.10 3.43
CA ASP A 432 31.89 18.14 4.07
C ASP A 432 31.50 19.56 3.62
N ARG A 433 31.15 19.71 2.34
CA ARG A 433 30.75 20.99 1.72
C ARG A 433 29.24 21.17 1.62
N GLN A 434 28.46 20.21 2.12
CA GLN A 434 26.99 20.21 2.04
C GLN A 434 26.47 20.33 0.59
N LEU A 435 27.14 19.68 -0.37
CA LEU A 435 26.78 19.64 -1.79
C LEU A 435 26.07 18.33 -2.14
N THR A 436 25.28 18.32 -3.20
CA THR A 436 24.74 17.07 -3.77
C THR A 436 25.83 16.27 -4.47
N LEU A 437 25.63 14.97 -4.71
CA LEU A 437 26.63 14.14 -5.39
C LEU A 437 26.94 14.64 -6.80
N TRP A 438 25.94 15.18 -7.50
CA TRP A 438 26.12 15.79 -8.81
C TRP A 438 26.98 17.05 -8.73
N GLN A 439 26.69 17.96 -7.80
CA GLN A 439 27.45 19.19 -7.57
C GLN A 439 28.89 18.88 -7.13
N ALA A 440 29.07 17.93 -6.21
CA ALA A 440 30.39 17.48 -5.78
C ALA A 440 31.17 16.86 -6.94
N SER A 441 30.50 16.14 -7.85
CA SER A 441 31.13 15.58 -9.05
C SER A 441 31.60 16.65 -10.00
N LEU A 442 30.82 17.72 -10.22
CA LEU A 442 31.23 18.88 -11.02
C LEU A 442 32.43 19.59 -10.37
N ALA A 443 32.34 19.89 -9.07
CA ALA A 443 33.43 20.54 -8.34
C ALA A 443 34.74 19.75 -8.38
N LEU A 444 34.68 18.42 -8.22
CA LEU A 444 35.87 17.56 -8.27
C LEU A 444 36.49 17.45 -9.67
N LEU A 445 35.68 17.58 -10.72
CA LEU A 445 36.16 17.64 -12.09
C LEU A 445 36.87 18.96 -12.37
N ASP A 446 36.33 20.07 -11.87
CA ASP A 446 36.92 21.41 -11.99
C ASP A 446 38.23 21.52 -11.19
N GLU A 447 38.26 20.97 -9.97
CA GLU A 447 39.44 20.94 -9.10
C GLU A 447 40.50 19.92 -9.54
N ARG A 448 40.20 19.07 -10.53
CA ARG A 448 41.11 18.03 -11.06
C ARG A 448 41.67 17.07 -10.00
N VAL A 449 40.88 16.76 -8.97
CA VAL A 449 41.29 15.88 -7.85
C VAL A 449 41.27 14.40 -8.23
N LEU A 450 40.45 14.02 -9.22
CA LEU A 450 40.28 12.64 -9.65
C LEU A 450 41.39 12.17 -10.60
N LYS A 451 41.76 10.88 -10.52
CA LYS A 451 42.66 10.24 -11.50
C LYS A 451 42.08 10.34 -12.92
N SER A 452 42.93 10.47 -13.93
CA SER A 452 42.54 10.68 -15.35
C SER A 452 41.43 9.75 -15.85
N ASN A 453 41.53 8.44 -15.59
CA ASN A 453 40.52 7.46 -16.04
C ASN A 453 39.18 7.66 -15.33
N ALA A 454 39.19 7.95 -14.02
CA ALA A 454 37.98 8.19 -13.24
C ALA A 454 37.32 9.53 -13.63
N ALA A 455 38.12 10.57 -13.88
CA ALA A 455 37.64 11.87 -14.35
C ALA A 455 36.99 11.76 -15.73
N SER A 456 37.61 11.05 -16.67
CA SER A 456 37.07 10.83 -18.02
C SER A 456 35.75 10.04 -17.99
N ALA A 457 35.68 8.97 -17.19
CA ALA A 457 34.46 8.19 -16.99
C ALA A 457 33.32 9.04 -16.41
N LEU A 458 33.62 9.86 -15.38
CA LEU A 458 32.65 10.75 -14.75
C LEU A 458 32.16 11.85 -15.68
N GLN A 459 33.06 12.47 -16.46
CA GLN A 459 32.68 13.43 -17.51
C GLN A 459 31.78 12.80 -18.57
N THR A 460 32.08 11.57 -18.99
CA THR A 460 31.27 10.83 -19.95
C THR A 460 29.87 10.57 -19.42
N PHE A 461 29.75 10.21 -18.13
CA PHE A 461 28.45 10.03 -17.48
C PHE A 461 27.64 11.33 -17.40
N ILE A 462 28.25 12.44 -16.97
CA ILE A 462 27.59 13.74 -16.89
C ILE A 462 27.11 14.20 -18.27
N LYS A 463 27.96 14.05 -19.31
CA LYS A 463 27.59 14.34 -20.70
C LYS A 463 26.41 13.49 -21.17
N LEU A 464 26.42 12.18 -20.88
CA LEU A 464 25.32 11.28 -21.21
C LEU A 464 23.99 11.76 -20.63
N VAL A 465 23.96 12.10 -19.34
CA VAL A 465 22.72 12.55 -18.67
C VAL A 465 22.24 13.88 -19.24
N ASN A 466 23.15 14.83 -19.53
CA ASN A 466 22.78 16.10 -20.15
C ASN A 466 22.22 15.91 -21.56
N ASN A 467 22.87 15.07 -22.40
CA ASN A 467 22.38 14.77 -23.74
C ASN A 467 21.00 14.10 -23.71
N LEU A 468 20.79 13.12 -22.80
CA LEU A 468 19.48 12.50 -22.61
C LEU A 468 18.42 13.53 -22.19
N ALA A 469 18.78 14.49 -21.35
CA ALA A 469 17.85 15.53 -20.92
C ALA A 469 17.41 16.44 -22.07
N GLU A 470 18.32 16.76 -23.00
CA GLU A 470 18.03 17.55 -24.19
C GLU A 470 17.21 16.77 -25.22
N GLU A 471 17.52 15.49 -25.43
CA GLU A 471 16.85 14.64 -26.43
C GLU A 471 15.38 14.33 -26.11
N ILE A 472 14.96 14.37 -24.84
CA ILE A 472 13.61 13.95 -24.43
C ILE A 472 12.56 15.07 -24.33
N VAL A 473 12.96 16.35 -24.39
CA VAL A 473 12.10 17.50 -24.02
C VAL A 473 10.78 17.53 -24.78
N ASP A 474 10.81 17.25 -26.09
CA ASP A 474 9.64 17.36 -26.98
C ASP A 474 8.98 16.01 -27.32
N LEU A 475 9.40 14.92 -26.67
CA LEU A 475 8.89 13.58 -26.97
C LEU A 475 7.71 13.19 -26.06
N PRO A 476 6.74 12.39 -26.55
CA PRO A 476 5.75 11.76 -25.70
C PRO A 476 6.39 10.84 -24.64
N LEU A 477 5.77 10.70 -23.47
CA LEU A 477 6.34 9.98 -22.31
C LEU A 477 6.88 8.57 -22.63
N HIS A 478 6.14 7.78 -23.39
CA HIS A 478 6.57 6.44 -23.81
C HIS A 478 7.81 6.47 -24.72
N MET A 479 7.93 7.48 -25.58
CA MET A 479 9.12 7.70 -26.41
C MET A 479 10.31 8.20 -25.59
N GLN A 480 10.07 9.08 -24.60
CA GLN A 480 11.12 9.49 -23.65
C GLN A 480 11.70 8.26 -22.94
N THR A 481 10.82 7.39 -22.43
CA THR A 481 11.21 6.18 -21.69
C THR A 481 11.95 5.20 -22.59
N HIS A 482 11.46 4.97 -23.81
CA HIS A 482 12.12 4.10 -24.79
C HIS A 482 13.51 4.60 -25.19
N LEU A 483 13.66 5.90 -25.43
CA LEU A 483 14.93 6.53 -25.77
C LEU A 483 15.93 6.38 -24.62
N VAL A 484 15.51 6.69 -23.40
CA VAL A 484 16.36 6.55 -22.20
C VAL A 484 16.81 5.10 -22.02
N ILE A 485 15.92 4.11 -22.18
CA ILE A 485 16.27 2.68 -22.09
C ILE A 485 17.37 2.31 -23.10
N LYS A 486 17.30 2.83 -24.32
CA LYS A 486 18.28 2.53 -25.38
C LYS A 486 19.59 3.30 -25.21
N HIS A 487 19.51 4.62 -25.12
CA HIS A 487 20.69 5.50 -25.14
C HIS A 487 21.47 5.48 -23.81
N SER A 488 20.82 5.12 -22.69
CA SER A 488 21.54 4.82 -21.43
C SER A 488 22.40 3.55 -21.52
N GLY A 489 22.22 2.70 -22.54
CA GLY A 489 22.89 1.40 -22.63
C GLY A 489 22.27 0.31 -21.76
N LEU A 490 21.19 0.59 -21.01
CA LEU A 490 20.48 -0.43 -20.21
C LEU A 490 19.94 -1.56 -21.08
N TRP A 491 19.37 -1.24 -22.25
CA TRP A 491 18.88 -2.24 -23.21
C TRP A 491 20.00 -3.20 -23.63
N ALA A 492 21.16 -2.67 -24.01
CA ALA A 492 22.29 -3.49 -24.45
C ALA A 492 22.80 -4.39 -23.32
N MET A 493 22.97 -3.83 -22.12
CA MET A 493 23.40 -4.57 -20.92
C MET A 493 22.46 -5.75 -20.60
N TYR A 494 21.15 -5.53 -20.59
CA TYR A 494 20.19 -6.58 -20.27
C TYR A 494 19.97 -7.58 -21.40
N LYS A 495 20.23 -7.19 -22.65
CA LYS A 495 20.16 -8.09 -23.81
C LYS A 495 21.34 -9.05 -23.87
N GLU A 496 22.52 -8.64 -23.41
CA GLU A 496 23.72 -9.49 -23.33
C GLU A 496 23.66 -10.52 -22.18
N GLU A 497 22.76 -10.34 -21.22
CA GLU A 497 22.55 -11.27 -20.10
C GLU A 497 21.98 -12.61 -20.60
N LYS A 498 22.73 -13.70 -20.42
CA LYS A 498 22.35 -15.03 -20.91
C LYS A 498 21.21 -15.65 -20.10
N GLY A 499 20.33 -16.38 -20.79
CA GLY A 499 19.27 -17.21 -20.21
C GLY A 499 17.90 -16.54 -20.11
N GLU A 500 16.94 -17.25 -19.50
CA GLU A 500 15.54 -16.78 -19.35
C GLU A 500 15.43 -15.46 -18.55
N LYS A 501 16.40 -15.17 -17.67
CA LYS A 501 16.43 -13.93 -16.89
C LYS A 501 16.61 -12.69 -17.75
N GLY A 502 17.53 -12.70 -18.72
CA GLY A 502 17.76 -11.55 -19.61
C GLY A 502 16.53 -11.27 -20.48
N GLN A 503 15.91 -12.33 -21.03
CA GLN A 503 14.67 -12.22 -21.82
C GLN A 503 13.51 -11.64 -20.98
N ALA A 504 13.35 -12.08 -19.73
CA ALA A 504 12.34 -11.54 -18.83
C ALA A 504 12.57 -10.04 -18.55
N ARG A 505 13.81 -9.61 -18.32
CA ARG A 505 14.14 -8.19 -18.09
C ARG A 505 13.83 -7.31 -19.29
N ILE A 506 14.18 -7.75 -20.50
CA ILE A 506 13.83 -7.02 -21.73
C ILE A 506 12.32 -6.88 -21.88
N LYS A 507 11.56 -7.97 -21.66
CA LYS A 507 10.10 -7.92 -21.69
C LYS A 507 9.54 -6.92 -20.67
N ASN A 508 10.13 -6.85 -19.48
CA ASN A 508 9.72 -5.90 -18.44
C ASN A 508 9.99 -4.43 -18.84
N LEU A 509 11.09 -4.17 -19.56
CA LEU A 509 11.38 -2.85 -20.13
C LEU A 509 10.39 -2.46 -21.22
N GLU A 510 9.99 -3.39 -22.09
CA GLU A 510 8.94 -3.17 -23.10
C GLU A 510 7.57 -2.93 -22.45
N GLU A 511 7.27 -3.66 -21.37
CA GLU A 511 6.06 -3.46 -20.56
C GLU A 511 6.07 -2.07 -19.90
N LEU A 512 7.24 -1.54 -19.49
CA LEU A 512 7.36 -0.19 -18.94
C LEU A 512 7.05 0.90 -19.98
N VAL A 513 7.50 0.70 -21.22
CA VAL A 513 7.15 1.59 -22.35
C VAL A 513 5.64 1.52 -22.65
N THR A 514 5.03 0.35 -22.50
CA THR A 514 3.58 0.18 -22.65
C THR A 514 2.82 0.88 -21.52
N ALA A 515 3.25 0.71 -20.27
CA ALA A 515 2.65 1.37 -19.11
C ALA A 515 2.71 2.90 -19.20
N THR A 516 3.83 3.45 -19.68
CA THR A 516 3.98 4.90 -19.92
C THR A 516 3.15 5.41 -21.11
N ARG A 517 2.79 4.53 -22.06
CA ARG A 517 1.88 4.86 -23.17
C ARG A 517 0.43 4.89 -22.73
N GLU A 518 0.03 3.96 -21.87
CA GLU A 518 -1.33 3.85 -21.33
C GLU A 518 -1.60 4.84 -20.18
N TYR A 519 -0.55 5.40 -19.60
CA TYR A 519 -0.64 6.37 -18.52
C TYR A 519 -1.50 7.58 -18.93
N SER A 520 -2.69 7.66 -18.35
CA SER A 520 -3.62 8.75 -18.58
C SER A 520 -3.35 9.89 -17.61
N TYR A 521 -3.11 11.07 -18.15
CA TYR A 521 -2.85 12.27 -17.37
C TYR A 521 -4.12 12.68 -16.61
N ASN A 522 -4.09 12.59 -15.28
CA ASN A 522 -5.26 12.83 -14.43
C ASN A 522 -5.42 14.32 -14.07
N TYR A 523 -6.64 14.72 -13.70
CA TYR A 523 -6.94 16.08 -13.19
C TYR A 523 -6.12 16.45 -11.93
N GLU A 524 -5.63 15.45 -11.17
CA GLU A 524 -4.84 15.66 -9.94
C GLU A 524 -3.39 16.08 -10.23
N THR A 525 -2.90 15.81 -11.45
CA THR A 525 -1.53 16.08 -11.89
C THR A 525 -1.43 17.21 -12.91
N GLN A 526 -2.52 17.94 -13.18
CA GLN A 526 -2.64 18.96 -14.24
C GLN A 526 -1.59 20.09 -14.21
N ASN A 527 -0.94 20.30 -13.06
CA ASN A 527 0.09 21.32 -12.89
C ASN A 527 1.53 20.78 -13.01
N MET A 528 1.73 19.52 -13.45
CA MET A 528 3.04 18.87 -13.50
C MET A 528 3.41 18.37 -14.90
N PRO A 529 4.69 18.41 -15.31
CA PRO A 529 5.14 17.70 -16.50
C PRO A 529 4.72 16.22 -16.48
N PRO A 530 4.31 15.62 -17.62
CA PRO A 530 3.84 14.23 -17.68
C PRO A 530 4.81 13.21 -17.09
N LEU A 531 6.12 13.40 -17.30
CA LEU A 531 7.16 12.54 -16.75
C LEU A 531 7.17 12.54 -15.22
N GLN A 532 7.09 13.71 -14.60
CA GLN A 532 7.09 13.84 -13.15
C GLN A 532 5.82 13.27 -12.52
N ALA A 533 4.67 13.49 -13.17
CA ALA A 533 3.40 12.90 -12.77
C ALA A 533 3.49 11.35 -12.77
N PHE A 534 4.09 10.78 -13.82
CA PHE A 534 4.32 9.35 -13.92
C PHE A 534 5.29 8.82 -12.86
N LEU A 535 6.43 9.50 -12.64
CA LEU A 535 7.40 9.10 -11.61
C LEU A 535 6.77 9.07 -10.21
N SER A 536 5.97 10.09 -9.89
CA SER A 536 5.25 10.18 -8.62
C SER A 536 4.22 9.07 -8.48
N HIS A 537 3.47 8.80 -9.56
CA HIS A 537 2.54 7.69 -9.63
C HIS A 537 3.25 6.35 -9.46
N ALA A 538 4.38 6.10 -10.12
CA ALA A 538 5.12 4.86 -9.99
C ALA A 538 5.59 4.60 -8.54
N THR A 539 5.92 5.66 -7.79
CA THR A 539 6.28 5.57 -6.37
C THR A 539 5.05 5.39 -5.46
N LEU A 540 3.95 6.11 -5.71
CA LEU A 540 2.72 6.05 -4.91
C LEU A 540 1.89 4.77 -5.18
N ASP A 541 1.89 4.28 -6.41
CA ASP A 541 1.18 3.09 -6.89
C ASP A 541 2.09 1.87 -7.01
N ALA A 542 3.29 1.91 -6.40
CA ALA A 542 4.28 0.83 -6.44
C ALA A 542 3.72 -0.54 -6.01
N GLY A 543 2.53 -0.62 -5.41
CA GLY A 543 1.85 -1.86 -5.04
C GLY A 543 0.81 -2.42 -6.01
N GLU A 544 0.35 -1.65 -7.01
CA GLU A 544 -0.90 -1.95 -7.74
C GLU A 544 -0.81 -1.68 -9.24
N ILE A 545 0.02 -2.43 -9.97
CA ILE A 545 -0.19 -2.56 -11.43
C ILE A 545 -1.10 -3.76 -11.68
N GLN A 546 -2.28 -3.48 -12.21
CA GLN A 546 -3.13 -4.43 -12.89
C GLN A 546 -2.51 -4.80 -14.24
N ALA A 547 -1.65 -5.82 -14.26
CA ALA A 547 -1.34 -6.50 -15.51
C ALA A 547 -2.40 -7.60 -15.75
N ASN A 548 -3.18 -7.40 -16.81
CA ASN A 548 -4.19 -8.31 -17.40
C ASN A 548 -5.48 -8.55 -16.60
N ALA A 549 -6.36 -7.56 -16.58
CA ALA A 549 -7.78 -7.71 -16.22
C ALA A 549 -8.60 -8.64 -17.16
N CYS A 550 -7.97 -9.26 -18.17
CA CYS A 550 -8.65 -9.96 -19.26
C CYS A 550 -8.49 -11.49 -19.26
N GLN A 551 -7.76 -12.09 -18.31
CA GLN A 551 -7.58 -13.55 -18.26
C GLN A 551 -8.25 -14.15 -17.02
N ASP A 552 -9.07 -15.19 -17.23
CA ASP A 552 -9.66 -15.96 -16.14
C ASP A 552 -8.56 -16.77 -15.43
N ALA A 553 -8.19 -16.33 -14.23
CA ALA A 553 -7.06 -16.86 -13.49
C ALA A 553 -7.33 -16.90 -11.98
N VAL A 554 -6.74 -17.86 -11.28
CA VAL A 554 -6.81 -17.97 -9.81
C VAL A 554 -6.05 -16.83 -9.18
N GLN A 555 -6.64 -16.19 -8.17
CA GLN A 555 -6.01 -15.06 -7.48
C GLN A 555 -5.20 -15.57 -6.29
N LEU A 556 -3.93 -15.18 -6.17
CA LEU A 556 -3.06 -15.52 -5.04
C LEU A 556 -2.64 -14.23 -4.35
N MET A 557 -2.90 -14.11 -3.05
CA MET A 557 -2.55 -12.90 -2.32
C MET A 557 -2.40 -13.13 -0.82
N THR A 558 -1.79 -12.17 -0.14
CA THR A 558 -1.77 -12.18 1.32
C THR A 558 -3.15 -11.81 1.89
N LEU A 559 -3.42 -12.25 3.12
CA LEU A 559 -4.61 -11.84 3.87
C LEU A 559 -4.75 -10.31 3.96
N HIS A 560 -3.64 -9.59 4.10
CA HIS A 560 -3.63 -8.12 4.11
C HIS A 560 -4.08 -7.54 2.77
N ALA A 561 -3.58 -8.06 1.65
CA ALA A 561 -3.93 -7.61 0.31
C ALA A 561 -5.38 -7.94 -0.08
N ALA A 562 -6.00 -8.92 0.59
CA ALA A 562 -7.38 -9.30 0.36
C ALA A 562 -8.40 -8.35 1.01
N LYS A 563 -7.96 -7.43 1.88
CA LYS A 563 -8.86 -6.45 2.52
C LYS A 563 -9.61 -5.65 1.45
N GLY A 564 -10.91 -5.47 1.67
CA GLY A 564 -11.82 -4.83 0.72
C GLY A 564 -12.31 -5.73 -0.44
N LEU A 565 -11.66 -6.86 -0.73
CA LEU A 565 -12.06 -7.76 -1.81
C LEU A 565 -13.09 -8.81 -1.35
N GLU A 566 -13.66 -9.53 -2.32
CA GLU A 566 -14.62 -10.61 -2.08
C GLU A 566 -14.56 -11.64 -3.22
N PHE A 567 -14.71 -12.92 -2.87
CA PHE A 567 -14.56 -14.04 -3.80
C PHE A 567 -15.61 -15.12 -3.51
N GLN A 568 -16.07 -15.82 -4.55
CA GLN A 568 -17.03 -16.93 -4.38
C GLN A 568 -16.44 -18.05 -3.54
N GLN A 569 -15.18 -18.39 -3.83
CA GLN A 569 -14.44 -19.44 -3.16
C GLN A 569 -13.11 -18.93 -2.62
N VAL A 570 -12.92 -19.08 -1.31
CA VAL A 570 -11.70 -18.66 -0.60
C VAL A 570 -11.03 -19.88 0.01
N PHE A 571 -9.73 -19.99 -0.23
CA PHE A 571 -8.85 -20.93 0.44
C PHE A 571 -7.93 -20.15 1.37
N ILE A 572 -7.92 -20.46 2.67
CA ILE A 572 -6.94 -19.91 3.61
C ILE A 572 -5.97 -21.02 3.98
N VAL A 573 -4.72 -20.87 3.60
CA VAL A 573 -3.69 -21.92 3.74
C VAL A 573 -2.69 -21.61 4.85
N GLY A 574 -2.09 -22.67 5.40
CA GLY A 574 -1.09 -22.56 6.45
C GLY A 574 -1.62 -21.97 7.76
N LEU A 575 -2.85 -22.35 8.18
CA LEU A 575 -3.37 -22.02 9.51
C LEU A 575 -2.68 -22.87 10.60
N GLU A 576 -1.44 -22.52 10.89
CA GLU A 576 -0.53 -23.23 11.77
C GLU A 576 0.01 -22.30 12.86
N GLU A 577 0.17 -22.78 14.09
CA GLU A 577 0.82 -22.01 15.17
C GLU A 577 2.28 -21.68 14.79
N GLY A 578 2.63 -20.39 14.89
CA GLY A 578 3.94 -19.85 14.48
C GLY A 578 4.00 -19.41 13.01
N MET A 579 2.98 -19.72 12.21
CA MET A 579 2.77 -19.15 10.88
C MET A 579 1.59 -18.17 10.89
N PHE A 580 0.42 -18.65 11.37
CA PHE A 580 -0.78 -17.85 11.55
C PHE A 580 -1.58 -18.36 12.77
N PRO A 581 -1.40 -17.76 13.97
CA PRO A 581 -0.65 -16.53 14.24
C PRO A 581 0.87 -16.69 14.03
N SER A 582 1.52 -15.61 13.60
CA SER A 582 2.97 -15.58 13.39
C SER A 582 3.72 -15.63 14.73
N GLN A 583 4.96 -16.13 14.73
CA GLN A 583 5.75 -16.21 15.97
C GLN A 583 6.01 -14.83 16.61
N MET A 584 6.22 -13.79 15.80
CA MET A 584 6.42 -12.42 16.30
C MET A 584 5.17 -11.90 17.01
N ALA A 585 3.99 -12.14 16.45
CA ALA A 585 2.73 -11.70 17.06
C ALA A 585 2.39 -12.42 18.37
N LEU A 586 3.05 -13.54 18.68
CA LEU A 586 2.93 -14.23 19.98
C LEU A 586 3.78 -13.57 21.07
N GLU A 587 4.82 -12.83 20.68
CA GLU A 587 5.75 -12.15 21.59
C GLU A 587 5.35 -10.70 21.84
N GLU A 588 4.58 -10.09 20.92
CA GLU A 588 4.10 -8.71 21.00
C GLU A 588 2.80 -8.58 21.81
N GLU A 589 2.70 -7.53 22.63
CA GLU A 589 1.46 -7.16 23.32
C GLU A 589 0.38 -6.77 22.30
N GLY A 590 -0.82 -7.36 22.41
CA GLY A 590 -1.92 -7.14 21.44
C GLY A 590 -1.72 -7.82 20.07
N GLY A 591 -0.58 -8.46 19.80
CA GLY A 591 -0.27 -9.07 18.51
C GLY A 591 -1.24 -10.20 18.12
N ILE A 592 -1.68 -11.00 19.09
CA ILE A 592 -2.67 -12.07 18.86
C ILE A 592 -4.02 -11.50 18.42
N GLU A 593 -4.44 -10.37 18.99
CA GLU A 593 -5.71 -9.74 18.63
C GLU A 593 -5.69 -9.18 17.20
N GLU A 594 -4.55 -8.63 16.77
CA GLU A 594 -4.35 -8.17 15.40
C GLU A 594 -4.34 -9.35 14.41
N GLU A 595 -3.64 -10.45 14.72
CA GLU A 595 -3.68 -11.66 13.89
C GLU A 595 -5.10 -12.26 13.85
N ARG A 596 -5.88 -12.12 14.92
CA ARG A 596 -7.29 -12.55 14.95
C ARG A 596 -8.17 -11.65 14.07
N ARG A 597 -7.97 -10.33 14.09
CA ARG A 597 -8.59 -9.39 13.12
C ARG A 597 -8.22 -9.75 11.68
N LEU A 598 -6.97 -10.13 11.44
CA LEU A 598 -6.52 -10.60 10.12
C LEU A 598 -7.22 -11.91 9.69
N ALA A 599 -7.42 -12.84 10.62
CA ALA A 599 -8.16 -14.08 10.37
C ALA A 599 -9.65 -13.79 10.08
N TYR A 600 -10.25 -12.90 10.86
CA TYR A 600 -11.60 -12.39 10.62
C TYR A 600 -11.75 -11.76 9.24
N VAL A 601 -10.79 -10.92 8.82
CA VAL A 601 -10.77 -10.34 7.46
C VAL A 601 -10.77 -11.47 6.42
N GLY A 602 -9.90 -12.48 6.58
CA GLY A 602 -9.82 -13.64 5.69
C GLY A 602 -11.13 -14.42 5.57
N LEU A 603 -11.76 -14.76 6.69
CA LEU A 603 -13.05 -15.46 6.72
C LEU A 603 -14.14 -14.67 5.98
N THR A 604 -14.21 -13.36 6.22
CA THR A 604 -15.23 -12.46 5.66
C THR A 604 -14.98 -12.05 4.21
N ARG A 605 -13.95 -12.59 3.54
CA ARG A 605 -13.76 -12.46 2.09
C ARG A 605 -14.61 -13.46 1.29
N ALA A 606 -15.03 -14.56 1.93
CA ALA A 606 -15.76 -15.63 1.28
C ALA A 606 -17.25 -15.29 1.15
N ILE A 607 -17.77 -15.41 -0.08
CA ILE A 607 -19.20 -15.24 -0.38
C ILE A 607 -19.93 -16.56 -0.11
N LYS A 608 -19.56 -17.64 -0.82
CA LYS A 608 -20.25 -18.94 -0.75
C LYS A 608 -19.48 -20.02 -0.02
N LYS A 609 -18.20 -20.18 -0.35
CA LYS A 609 -17.40 -21.33 0.09
C LYS A 609 -16.06 -20.90 0.68
N LEU A 610 -15.78 -21.44 1.86
CA LEU A 610 -14.53 -21.23 2.57
C LEU A 610 -13.88 -22.58 2.86
N THR A 611 -12.60 -22.69 2.53
CA THR A 611 -11.77 -23.85 2.83
C THR A 611 -10.54 -23.42 3.62
N ILE A 612 -10.30 -24.06 4.76
CA ILE A 612 -9.16 -23.81 5.63
C ILE A 612 -8.25 -25.03 5.61
N THR A 613 -6.95 -24.81 5.42
CA THR A 613 -5.95 -25.87 5.41
C THR A 613 -4.80 -25.57 6.37
N TYR A 614 -4.23 -26.63 6.92
CA TYR A 614 -2.99 -26.58 7.69
C TYR A 614 -2.16 -27.84 7.41
N ALA A 615 -0.84 -27.73 7.49
CA ALA A 615 0.07 -28.86 7.31
C ALA A 615 0.71 -29.29 8.64
N VAL A 616 0.83 -30.60 8.86
CA VAL A 616 1.50 -31.16 10.05
C VAL A 616 3.01 -30.90 10.00
N THR A 617 3.59 -30.96 8.81
CA THR A 617 5.02 -30.69 8.57
C THR A 617 5.20 -29.63 7.50
N ARG A 618 6.15 -28.72 7.67
CA ARG A 618 6.48 -27.70 6.66
C ARG A 618 7.98 -27.45 6.58
N ARG A 619 8.53 -27.32 5.37
CA ARG A 619 9.90 -26.79 5.20
C ARG A 619 9.87 -25.27 5.18
N LEU A 620 10.56 -24.66 6.15
CA LEU A 620 10.80 -23.22 6.20
C LEU A 620 12.31 -22.98 6.19
N TYR A 621 12.79 -22.20 5.23
CA TYR A 621 14.22 -21.88 5.08
C TYR A 621 15.15 -23.13 5.07
N GLY A 622 14.68 -24.22 4.45
CA GLY A 622 15.42 -25.49 4.34
C GLY A 622 15.34 -26.42 5.56
N LYS A 623 14.77 -25.99 6.69
CA LYS A 623 14.55 -26.84 7.87
C LYS A 623 13.11 -27.36 7.92
N LYS A 624 12.94 -28.64 8.27
CA LYS A 624 11.61 -29.23 8.54
C LYS A 624 11.15 -28.80 9.93
N ALA A 625 9.99 -28.16 10.00
CA ALA A 625 9.32 -27.83 11.25
C ALA A 625 8.02 -28.65 11.38
N PHE A 626 7.77 -29.16 12.58
CA PHE A 626 6.47 -29.72 12.94
C PHE A 626 5.62 -28.60 13.52
N ARG A 627 4.41 -28.42 13.00
CA ARG A 627 3.53 -27.33 13.41
C ARG A 627 2.24 -27.89 14.00
N ARG A 628 1.71 -27.21 15.01
CA ARG A 628 0.39 -27.48 15.57
C ARG A 628 -0.65 -26.70 14.79
N GLN A 629 -1.88 -27.20 14.81
CA GLN A 629 -3.04 -26.49 14.29
C GLN A 629 -3.17 -25.11 14.96
N SER A 630 -3.49 -24.08 14.19
CA SER A 630 -3.74 -22.73 14.70
C SER A 630 -4.88 -22.70 15.73
N ARG A 631 -4.71 -21.90 16.79
CA ARG A 631 -5.75 -21.59 17.77
C ARG A 631 -7.02 -21.01 17.13
N PHE A 632 -6.89 -20.30 16.02
CA PHE A 632 -8.03 -19.70 15.34
C PHE A 632 -9.00 -20.77 14.83
N ILE A 633 -8.55 -22.00 14.59
CA ILE A 633 -9.45 -23.08 14.19
C ILE A 633 -10.23 -23.63 15.41
N SER A 634 -9.61 -23.72 16.59
CA SER A 634 -10.30 -24.12 17.81
C SER A 634 -11.31 -23.08 18.30
N GLU A 635 -11.11 -21.81 17.94
CA GLU A 635 -12.02 -20.71 18.22
C GLU A 635 -13.27 -20.69 17.31
N LEU A 636 -13.32 -21.51 16.24
CA LEU A 636 -14.48 -21.61 15.36
C LEU A 636 -15.52 -22.60 15.90
N PRO A 637 -16.83 -22.33 15.72
CA PRO A 637 -17.88 -23.23 16.16
C PRO A 637 -17.87 -24.54 15.35
N GLN A 638 -17.85 -25.68 16.04
CA GLN A 638 -17.73 -27.00 15.40
C GLN A 638 -18.87 -27.32 14.43
N GLU A 639 -20.07 -26.82 14.70
CA GLU A 639 -21.26 -26.93 13.84
C GLU A 639 -21.07 -26.30 12.45
N CYS A 640 -20.17 -25.31 12.31
CA CYS A 640 -19.87 -24.68 11.03
C CYS A 640 -18.72 -25.37 10.29
N LEU A 641 -18.02 -26.32 10.91
CA LEU A 641 -16.84 -26.99 10.35
C LEU A 641 -17.16 -28.38 9.81
N LYS A 642 -16.65 -28.68 8.61
CA LYS A 642 -16.65 -30.02 8.02
C LYS A 642 -15.22 -30.49 7.80
N LYS A 643 -14.77 -31.47 8.58
CA LYS A 643 -13.45 -32.11 8.37
C LYS A 643 -13.48 -32.94 7.09
N VAL A 644 -12.55 -32.66 6.18
CA VAL A 644 -12.37 -33.40 4.92
C VAL A 644 -11.27 -34.43 5.13
N GLN A 645 -11.56 -35.72 4.93
CA GLN A 645 -10.55 -36.77 5.07
C GLN A 645 -9.76 -36.94 3.77
N ALA A 646 -8.52 -37.45 3.85
CA ALA A 646 -7.68 -37.71 2.68
C ALA A 646 -8.31 -38.72 1.69
N ARG A 647 -9.28 -39.55 2.11
CA ARG A 647 -10.06 -40.45 1.24
C ARG A 647 -11.04 -39.71 0.32
N ASP A 648 -11.46 -38.50 0.68
CA ASP A 648 -12.36 -37.67 -0.14
C ASP A 648 -11.63 -36.95 -1.31
N ARG A 649 -10.34 -37.26 -1.55
CA ARG A 649 -9.57 -36.75 -2.70
C ARG A 649 -10.17 -37.14 -4.05
N TYR A 650 -10.92 -38.26 -4.10
CA TYR A 650 -11.43 -38.85 -5.34
C TYR A 650 -12.95 -39.08 -5.37
N GLN A 651 -13.66 -38.91 -4.25
CA GLN A 651 -15.10 -39.18 -4.18
C GLN A 651 -15.92 -37.89 -3.95
N TRP A 652 -16.25 -37.23 -5.05
CA TRP A 652 -17.51 -36.52 -5.16
C TRP A 652 -18.07 -36.78 -6.56
N ILE A 653 -18.63 -37.99 -6.72
CA ILE A 653 -19.52 -38.31 -7.84
C ILE A 653 -20.89 -37.78 -7.38
N PRO A 654 -21.52 -36.83 -8.09
CA PRO A 654 -22.89 -36.47 -7.77
C PRO A 654 -23.77 -37.69 -8.01
N GLY A 655 -24.58 -38.03 -7.00
CA GLY A 655 -25.55 -39.11 -7.07
C GLY A 655 -26.54 -38.89 -8.21
N SER A 656 -26.87 -40.02 -8.83
CA SER A 656 -28.03 -40.36 -9.66
C SER A 656 -29.26 -39.48 -9.54
#